data_AF-A0A1Q5RYS1-F1
#
_entry.id   AF-A0A1Q5RYS1-F1
#
_cell.length_a   1.000
_cell.length_b   1.000
_cell.length_c   1.000
_cell.angle_alpha   90.00
_cell.angle_beta   90.00
_cell.angle_gamma   90.00
#
_symmetry.space_group_name_H-M   'P 1'
#
loop_
_entity.id
_entity.type
_entity.pdbx_description
1 polymer ?
#
loop_
_entity_poly.entity_id
_entity_poly.type
_entity_poly.pdbx_seq_one_letter_code
_entity_poly.pdbx_strand_id
1 'polypeptide(L)'
;MEGIGRPGKSHVGTPGADGTWESSSSRSESTLAAGEGPQSFDSVVERMRSGSQDRASPAVSQPRTSGMAVPIFSTGDEIRATKQKMDGLLAELGTCRNAARQKQTLSEAQERIDQLIKAGSNVLEYYARLPRHVARSILSDDQARRLRDEVLDAGKQCNDLGSQTIRDLEKERTRAAHLLDQLVLLGVPFDQVSRAASGVARYYAACMEWWEKKALRFEHMQWVCVATANLPSTTVEMRQAEQATLRLHSGWAVHTKCLHLQQQVALARVKIGPHASTFEPAMREILMAENGQVRLLGTFIRDVFPALVSTSDVVLNNEGRALDAAHCAVLEGVMDRLTEFALGLHDIVSKLSDAGTGADLPLDLLGQIEEGAWVAAHDVMRFVQLQPKTPATIAATADAAAATPASTTGKVVVAEGTTARRKGKGKRTPAADAGSSAVGQTQAEVASADKVAAPASKVVVLSDLGTKTLVSAEEAHARASSSATAHLAIWQAPPSMETLTQLLKRLDELLHFDLAGQQKAVSQARQMRPEDADHVVDSVIELLQTQAAEMQACVAVLEEPRRRVLLTPAQVREVHDKLVRLNIMRSEAQGLAKALNERKVSTKIECMKTYGFPSQKYLEHLLAAKELAPADLPRALKGEPGALFEIKLQPKALRNGAMPSPMWVHVHTKRPVHAGQLATLDDADFAACHVKSNEQRGFNQQWQNARAAMGRENVIVHRGKLTPAFCKSLLTTVHSGISPYRFAEAEDRSSKAAQHEI
;
A
#
# COMPACT_ATOMS: atom_id res chain seq x y z
N MET A 1 78.27 -25.48 6.94
CA MET A 1 76.82 -25.26 6.81
C MET A 1 76.58 -24.84 5.37
N GLU A 2 75.82 -25.65 4.64
CA GLU A 2 75.63 -25.55 3.19
C GLU A 2 74.87 -24.28 2.76
N GLY A 3 74.91 -23.81 1.52
CA GLY A 3 75.58 -24.36 0.33
C GLY A 3 74.88 -23.89 -0.96
N ILE A 4 75.30 -22.72 -1.44
CA ILE A 4 75.67 -22.39 -2.83
C ILE A 4 75.09 -23.29 -3.96
N GLY A 5 74.45 -22.65 -4.95
CA GLY A 5 74.79 -22.91 -6.36
C GLY A 5 73.74 -23.55 -7.29
N ARG A 6 73.30 -22.78 -8.30
CA ARG A 6 72.97 -23.26 -9.67
C ARG A 6 74.18 -24.02 -10.25
N PRO A 7 74.04 -25.01 -11.17
CA PRO A 7 73.59 -24.82 -12.57
C PRO A 7 72.83 -26.07 -13.13
N GLY A 8 72.52 -26.30 -14.42
CA GLY A 8 72.50 -25.48 -15.65
C GLY A 8 72.59 -26.31 -16.96
N LYS A 9 72.10 -25.72 -18.08
CA LYS A 9 72.50 -25.89 -19.51
C LYS A 9 72.44 -27.25 -20.24
N SER A 10 71.62 -27.30 -21.31
CA SER A 10 71.93 -27.71 -22.71
C SER A 10 70.63 -27.48 -23.54
N HIS A 11 70.51 -26.75 -24.66
CA HIS A 11 71.36 -26.31 -25.78
C HIS A 11 71.42 -27.28 -26.98
N VAL A 12 71.53 -26.72 -28.20
CA VAL A 12 71.35 -27.33 -29.54
C VAL A 12 69.88 -27.55 -29.95
N GLY A 13 69.39 -27.12 -31.13
CA GLY A 13 70.01 -26.29 -32.17
C GLY A 13 69.05 -25.91 -33.32
N THR A 14 69.29 -24.75 -33.94
CA THR A 14 68.78 -24.27 -35.25
C THR A 14 69.44 -25.04 -36.42
N PRO A 15 69.07 -24.90 -37.74
CA PRO A 15 68.57 -23.68 -38.42
C PRO A 15 67.50 -23.79 -39.53
N GLY A 16 66.96 -22.62 -39.90
CA GLY A 16 66.75 -22.20 -41.31
C GLY A 16 65.40 -22.55 -41.98
N ALA A 17 64.79 -21.69 -42.81
CA ALA A 17 65.14 -20.32 -43.19
C ALA A 17 63.90 -19.50 -43.66
N ASP A 18 63.99 -18.18 -43.39
CA ASP A 18 63.60 -17.00 -44.17
C ASP A 18 62.14 -16.70 -44.61
N GLY A 19 61.74 -15.44 -44.41
CA GLY A 19 60.43 -14.89 -44.82
C GLY A 19 59.95 -13.64 -44.06
N THR A 20 60.80 -12.63 -43.90
CA THR A 20 60.51 -11.26 -43.35
C THR A 20 59.28 -10.61 -44.03
N TRP A 21 58.43 -9.76 -43.42
CA TRP A 21 58.62 -8.62 -42.49
C TRP A 21 57.59 -8.64 -41.33
N GLU A 22 57.99 -8.46 -40.06
CA GLU A 22 58.14 -7.17 -39.34
C GLU A 22 56.88 -6.27 -39.26
N SER A 23 56.27 -6.25 -38.07
CA SER A 23 55.63 -5.06 -37.49
C SER A 23 55.75 -5.13 -35.96
N SER A 24 56.30 -4.07 -35.37
CA SER A 24 56.97 -4.14 -34.07
C SER A 24 56.05 -4.26 -32.87
N SER A 25 56.48 -5.05 -31.89
CA SER A 25 55.95 -5.06 -30.54
C SER A 25 56.42 -3.85 -29.72
N SER A 26 55.51 -3.22 -28.98
CA SER A 26 55.85 -2.46 -27.77
C SER A 26 54.80 -2.75 -26.68
N ARG A 27 55.00 -3.87 -25.99
CA ARG A 27 54.21 -4.28 -24.83
C ARG A 27 54.69 -3.49 -23.61
N SER A 28 54.10 -2.32 -23.38
CA SER A 28 54.36 -1.53 -22.17
C SER A 28 53.49 -2.04 -21.02
N GLU A 29 54.06 -2.88 -20.16
CA GLU A 29 53.50 -3.13 -18.83
C GLU A 29 53.59 -1.84 -18.01
N SER A 30 52.46 -1.14 -17.85
CA SER A 30 52.31 -0.06 -16.88
C SER A 30 51.59 -0.62 -15.66
N THR A 31 52.23 -0.49 -14.50
CA THR A 31 51.64 -0.81 -13.19
C THR A 31 50.37 0.01 -12.95
N LEU A 32 49.22 -0.61 -13.19
CA LEU A 32 47.93 -0.08 -12.73
C LEU A 32 47.89 -0.23 -11.20
N ALA A 33 48.05 0.89 -10.49
CA ALA A 33 47.58 1.01 -9.13
C ALA A 33 46.07 0.69 -9.09
N ALA A 34 45.60 0.11 -7.99
CA ALA A 34 44.23 -0.41 -7.85
C ALA A 34 43.18 0.60 -8.31
N GLY A 35 42.62 0.37 -9.51
CA GLY A 35 41.56 1.18 -10.07
C GLY A 35 40.27 0.94 -9.30
N GLU A 36 39.60 2.02 -8.90
CA GLU A 36 38.21 1.95 -8.47
C GLU A 36 37.38 1.28 -9.57
N GLY A 37 36.51 0.34 -9.19
CA GLY A 37 35.65 -0.36 -10.14
C GLY A 37 34.68 0.60 -10.87
N PRO A 38 34.00 0.13 -11.93
CA PRO A 38 33.02 0.93 -12.64
C PRO A 38 31.94 1.41 -11.66
N GLN A 39 31.92 2.72 -11.39
CA GLN A 39 30.92 3.34 -10.50
C GLN A 39 29.55 3.16 -11.14
N SER A 40 28.62 2.49 -10.46
CA SER A 40 27.30 2.21 -11.00
C SER A 40 26.49 3.49 -11.20
N PHE A 41 25.58 3.43 -12.18
CA PHE A 41 24.56 4.42 -12.50
C PHE A 41 23.87 5.02 -11.25
N ASP A 42 23.59 4.16 -10.26
CA ASP A 42 22.89 4.51 -9.01
C ASP A 42 23.60 5.61 -8.21
N SER A 43 24.94 5.58 -8.13
CA SER A 43 25.74 6.54 -7.35
C SER A 43 25.73 7.97 -7.93
N VAL A 44 25.35 8.11 -9.19
CA VAL A 44 25.18 9.41 -9.88
C VAL A 44 23.72 9.87 -9.77
N VAL A 45 22.76 8.97 -10.00
CA VAL A 45 21.33 9.27 -9.93
C VAL A 45 20.86 9.63 -8.51
N GLU A 46 21.26 8.90 -7.48
CA GLU A 46 20.95 9.25 -6.07
C GLU A 46 21.53 10.61 -5.70
N ARG A 47 22.80 10.87 -6.05
CA ARG A 47 23.52 12.11 -5.73
C ARG A 47 22.93 13.35 -6.40
N MET A 48 22.27 13.19 -7.55
CA MET A 48 21.50 14.25 -8.22
C MET A 48 20.07 14.38 -7.69
N ARG A 49 19.40 13.28 -7.31
CA ARG A 49 18.03 13.29 -6.75
C ARG A 49 17.94 14.03 -5.42
N SER A 50 18.88 13.81 -4.49
CA SER A 50 18.80 14.36 -3.13
C SER A 50 18.91 15.90 -3.01
N GLY A 51 19.27 16.61 -4.09
CA GLY A 51 19.65 18.03 -4.02
C GLY A 51 18.61 19.07 -4.47
N SER A 52 17.52 18.67 -5.14
CA SER A 52 16.71 19.60 -5.95
C SER A 52 15.24 19.79 -5.54
N GLN A 53 14.67 18.95 -4.68
CA GLN A 53 13.22 18.93 -4.45
C GLN A 53 12.70 20.03 -3.50
N ASP A 54 13.54 20.63 -2.67
CA ASP A 54 13.08 21.35 -1.46
C ASP A 54 12.83 22.87 -1.61
N ARG A 55 12.83 23.43 -2.83
CA ARG A 55 12.70 24.90 -2.98
C ARG A 55 12.05 25.49 -4.24
N ALA A 56 11.41 24.69 -5.09
CA ALA A 56 10.82 25.15 -6.36
C ALA A 56 9.28 25.18 -6.39
N SER A 57 8.64 25.64 -5.31
CA SER A 57 7.18 25.93 -5.32
C SER A 57 6.89 27.37 -5.77
N PRO A 58 5.96 27.61 -6.71
CA PRO A 58 5.54 28.95 -7.09
C PRO A 58 4.65 29.56 -5.99
N ALA A 59 5.17 30.54 -5.26
CA ALA A 59 4.44 31.20 -4.19
C ALA A 59 3.25 32.02 -4.73
N VAL A 60 2.03 31.53 -4.49
CA VAL A 60 0.79 32.29 -4.70
C VAL A 60 0.66 33.35 -3.61
N SER A 61 0.43 34.59 -4.01
CA SER A 61 0.43 35.77 -3.15
C SER A 61 -0.75 35.79 -2.16
N GLN A 62 -0.46 35.76 -0.86
CA GLN A 62 -1.28 36.45 0.16
C GLN A 62 -0.37 37.16 1.19
N PRO A 63 -0.74 38.37 1.64
CA PRO A 63 0.12 39.14 2.55
C PRO A 63 -0.04 38.65 4.00
N ARG A 64 1.08 38.35 4.65
CA ARG A 64 1.15 38.29 6.13
C ARG A 64 2.14 39.32 6.64
N THR A 65 1.72 39.99 7.72
CA THR A 65 2.31 41.19 8.30
C THR A 65 3.42 40.89 9.30
N SER A 66 4.40 41.78 9.38
CA SER A 66 5.24 42.05 10.55
C SER A 66 6.09 40.90 11.12
N GLY A 67 7.36 40.86 10.71
CA GLY A 67 8.40 40.07 11.35
C GLY A 67 9.72 40.17 10.57
N MET A 68 10.63 41.06 10.98
CA MET A 68 11.93 41.20 10.32
C MET A 68 12.83 39.98 10.59
N ALA A 69 12.78 38.98 9.70
CA ALA A 69 13.82 37.98 9.59
C ALA A 69 15.00 38.57 8.80
N VAL A 70 16.07 38.95 9.49
CA VAL A 70 17.32 39.42 8.89
C VAL A 70 17.97 38.28 8.08
N PRO A 71 18.39 38.49 6.82
CA PRO A 71 19.15 37.48 6.09
C PRO A 71 20.49 37.22 6.76
N ILE A 72 20.79 35.95 7.06
CA ILE A 72 22.11 35.55 7.56
C ILE A 72 23.12 35.80 6.43
N PHE A 73 24.06 36.71 6.67
CA PHE A 73 25.15 36.96 5.73
C PHE A 73 26.13 35.78 5.76
N SER A 74 26.36 35.17 4.61
CA SER A 74 27.44 34.19 4.41
C SER A 74 28.78 34.85 4.73
N THR A 75 29.65 34.16 5.47
CA THR A 75 30.93 34.74 5.90
C THR A 75 31.86 35.00 4.71
N GLY A 76 32.77 35.96 4.86
CA GLY A 76 33.71 36.32 3.78
C GLY A 76 34.58 35.14 3.30
N ASP A 77 34.82 34.16 4.17
CA ASP A 77 35.54 32.92 3.87
C ASP A 77 34.71 31.91 3.08
N GLU A 78 33.42 31.73 3.40
CA GLU A 78 32.49 30.91 2.60
C GLU A 78 32.39 31.42 1.16
N ILE A 79 32.31 32.74 0.97
CA ILE A 79 32.25 33.37 -0.36
C ILE A 79 33.57 33.17 -1.11
N ARG A 80 34.73 33.24 -0.44
CA ARG A 80 36.04 32.93 -1.03
C ARG A 80 36.15 31.46 -1.46
N ALA A 81 35.81 30.52 -0.58
CA ALA A 81 35.82 29.09 -0.88
C ALA A 81 34.86 28.74 -2.04
N THR A 82 33.69 29.41 -2.07
CA THR A 82 32.72 29.28 -3.15
C THR A 82 33.27 29.72 -4.51
N LYS A 83 33.96 30.87 -4.54
CA LYS A 83 34.63 31.36 -5.75
C LYS A 83 35.71 30.40 -6.23
N GLN A 84 36.63 30.00 -5.34
CA GLN A 84 37.71 29.07 -5.67
C GLN A 84 37.20 27.73 -6.25
N LYS A 85 36.08 27.21 -5.72
CA LYS A 85 35.45 26.00 -6.29
C LYS A 85 34.85 26.23 -7.67
N MET A 86 34.21 27.37 -7.92
CA MET A 86 33.71 27.72 -9.25
C MET A 86 34.86 27.92 -10.25
N ASP A 87 35.94 28.59 -9.85
CA ASP A 87 37.12 28.82 -10.68
C ASP A 87 37.77 27.48 -11.11
N GLY A 88 37.82 26.50 -10.20
CA GLY A 88 38.27 25.14 -10.51
C GLY A 88 37.40 24.43 -11.55
N LEU A 89 36.07 24.50 -11.42
CA LEU A 89 35.14 23.92 -12.40
C LEU A 89 35.22 24.63 -13.76
N LEU A 90 35.43 25.94 -13.79
CA LEU A 90 35.64 26.71 -15.02
C LEU A 90 36.97 26.37 -15.71
N ALA A 91 38.03 26.06 -14.94
CA ALA A 91 39.30 25.58 -15.47
C ALA A 91 39.21 24.16 -16.05
N GLU A 92 38.47 23.26 -15.39
CA GLU A 92 38.14 21.92 -15.91
C GLU A 92 37.35 22.02 -17.22
N LEU A 93 36.31 22.85 -17.26
CA LEU A 93 35.54 23.17 -18.46
C LEU A 93 36.42 23.72 -19.59
N GLY A 94 37.32 24.65 -19.30
CA GLY A 94 38.28 25.19 -20.27
C GLY A 94 39.19 24.11 -20.85
N THR A 95 39.64 23.17 -20.01
CA THR A 95 40.45 22.02 -20.43
C THR A 95 39.66 21.09 -21.36
N CYS A 96 38.42 20.75 -21.00
CA CYS A 96 37.54 19.92 -21.83
C CYS A 96 37.21 20.59 -23.18
N ARG A 97 36.92 21.90 -23.18
CA ARG A 97 36.66 22.71 -24.37
C ARG A 97 37.85 22.70 -25.35
N ASN A 98 39.07 22.74 -24.83
CA ASN A 98 40.28 22.64 -25.65
C ASN A 98 40.48 21.22 -26.20
N ALA A 99 40.23 20.19 -25.40
CA ALA A 99 40.34 18.78 -25.82
C ALA A 99 39.32 18.42 -26.93
N ALA A 100 38.09 18.91 -26.83
CA ALA A 100 37.02 18.67 -27.82
C ALA A 100 37.27 19.34 -29.19
N ARG A 101 38.25 20.24 -29.30
CA ARG A 101 38.61 20.93 -30.56
C ARG A 101 39.81 20.30 -31.30
N GLN A 102 40.44 19.28 -30.73
CA GLN A 102 41.61 18.62 -31.33
C GLN A 102 41.19 17.61 -32.41
N LYS A 103 42.06 17.40 -33.41
CA LYS A 103 41.81 16.42 -34.48
C LYS A 103 41.92 15.00 -33.93
N GLN A 104 40.83 14.25 -34.03
CA GLN A 104 40.61 12.95 -33.35
C GLN A 104 39.88 11.97 -34.28
N THR A 105 39.84 10.69 -33.89
CA THR A 105 38.88 9.72 -34.47
C THR A 105 37.44 10.05 -34.05
N LEU A 106 36.44 9.47 -34.72
CA LEU A 106 35.03 9.72 -34.40
C LEU A 106 34.68 9.33 -32.94
N SER A 107 35.19 8.20 -32.43
CA SER A 107 34.91 7.74 -31.06
C SER A 107 35.53 8.69 -30.02
N GLU A 108 36.81 9.03 -30.18
CA GLU A 108 37.51 9.97 -29.30
C GLU A 108 36.83 11.34 -29.29
N ALA A 109 36.40 11.84 -30.47
CA ALA A 109 35.68 13.10 -30.58
C ALA A 109 34.37 13.07 -29.77
N GLN A 110 33.61 11.97 -29.82
CA GLN A 110 32.39 11.83 -29.00
C GLN A 110 32.72 11.86 -27.51
N GLU A 111 33.74 11.11 -27.06
CA GLU A 111 34.15 11.07 -25.65
C GLU A 111 34.63 12.44 -25.12
N ARG A 112 35.36 13.22 -25.94
CA ARG A 112 35.78 14.59 -25.55
C ARG A 112 34.62 15.56 -25.49
N ILE A 113 33.63 15.41 -26.37
CA ILE A 113 32.43 16.26 -26.33
C ILE A 113 31.55 15.87 -25.12
N ASP A 114 31.45 14.58 -24.77
CA ASP A 114 30.73 14.15 -23.56
C ASP A 114 31.43 14.64 -22.27
N GLN A 115 32.77 14.69 -22.25
CA GLN A 115 33.53 15.35 -21.18
C GLN A 115 33.22 16.85 -21.07
N LEU A 116 33.13 17.57 -22.19
CA LEU A 116 32.73 18.99 -22.24
C LEU A 116 31.31 19.20 -21.69
N ILE A 117 30.35 18.36 -22.10
CA ILE A 117 28.94 18.40 -21.65
C ILE A 117 28.85 18.18 -20.14
N LYS A 118 29.58 17.18 -19.61
CA LYS A 118 29.65 16.91 -18.17
C LYS A 118 30.25 18.07 -17.39
N ALA A 119 31.39 18.63 -17.83
CA ALA A 119 32.04 19.76 -17.17
C ALA A 119 31.15 21.03 -17.17
N GLY A 120 30.49 21.34 -18.29
CA GLY A 120 29.55 22.46 -18.39
C GLY A 120 28.32 22.28 -17.50
N SER A 121 27.81 21.05 -17.40
CA SER A 121 26.74 20.70 -16.48
C SER A 121 27.16 20.88 -15.02
N ASN A 122 28.35 20.42 -14.62
CA ASN A 122 28.87 20.57 -13.26
C ASN A 122 29.01 22.05 -12.83
N VAL A 123 29.47 22.93 -13.74
CA VAL A 123 29.55 24.38 -13.51
C VAL A 123 28.15 24.97 -13.24
N LEU A 124 27.18 24.65 -14.10
CA LEU A 124 25.80 25.12 -13.93
C LEU A 124 25.12 24.50 -12.70
N GLU A 125 25.48 23.27 -12.32
CA GLU A 125 24.95 22.59 -11.12
C GLU A 125 25.44 23.28 -9.86
N TYR A 126 26.73 23.57 -9.82
CA TYR A 126 27.27 24.34 -8.73
C TYR A 126 26.64 25.74 -8.68
N TYR A 127 26.46 26.41 -9.83
CA TYR A 127 25.78 27.69 -9.91
C TYR A 127 24.33 27.66 -9.37
N ALA A 128 23.53 26.67 -9.77
CA ALA A 128 22.13 26.54 -9.36
C ALA A 128 21.95 26.24 -7.87
N ARG A 129 22.93 25.58 -7.24
CA ARG A 129 22.96 25.29 -5.80
C ARG A 129 23.31 26.51 -4.92
N LEU A 130 23.83 27.61 -5.50
CA LEU A 130 24.28 28.79 -4.73
C LEU A 130 23.15 29.80 -4.46
N PRO A 131 23.23 30.57 -3.36
CA PRO A 131 22.35 31.73 -3.15
C PRO A 131 22.46 32.70 -4.33
N ARG A 132 21.30 33.14 -4.88
CA ARG A 132 21.23 33.94 -6.13
C ARG A 132 22.17 35.14 -6.20
N HIS A 133 22.43 35.82 -5.07
CA HIS A 133 23.32 36.97 -5.01
C HIS A 133 24.81 36.56 -5.08
N VAL A 134 25.18 35.42 -4.47
CA VAL A 134 26.53 34.84 -4.58
C VAL A 134 26.75 34.34 -6.00
N ALA A 135 25.82 33.55 -6.54
CA ALA A 135 25.89 32.99 -7.90
C ALA A 135 26.18 34.10 -8.95
N ARG A 136 25.39 35.17 -8.94
CA ARG A 136 25.52 36.33 -9.84
C ARG A 136 26.79 37.17 -9.63
N SER A 137 27.46 37.04 -8.49
CA SER A 137 28.75 37.70 -8.20
C SER A 137 29.96 36.96 -8.76
N ILE A 138 29.74 35.78 -9.36
CA ILE A 138 30.77 34.87 -9.90
C ILE A 138 30.53 34.62 -11.39
N LEU A 139 29.30 34.30 -11.76
CA LEU A 139 28.87 34.06 -13.14
C LEU A 139 27.60 34.87 -13.40
N SER A 140 27.57 35.71 -14.44
CA SER A 140 26.35 36.45 -14.78
C SER A 140 25.28 35.53 -15.39
N ASP A 141 24.01 35.91 -15.26
CA ASP A 141 22.90 35.18 -15.89
C ASP A 141 23.15 34.91 -17.39
N ASP A 142 23.74 35.87 -18.12
CA ASP A 142 24.04 35.72 -19.55
C ASP A 142 25.24 34.82 -19.83
N GLN A 143 26.21 34.73 -18.91
CA GLN A 143 27.26 33.72 -18.97
C GLN A 143 26.69 32.33 -18.70
N ALA A 144 25.74 32.20 -17.75
CA ALA A 144 25.05 30.93 -17.48
C ALA A 144 24.20 30.47 -18.68
N ARG A 145 23.49 31.38 -19.37
CA ARG A 145 22.78 31.07 -20.61
C ARG A 145 23.72 30.64 -21.73
N ARG A 146 24.80 31.39 -21.99
CA ARG A 146 25.80 31.00 -23.01
C ARG A 146 26.42 29.64 -22.73
N LEU A 147 26.64 29.29 -21.45
CA LEU A 147 27.15 27.99 -21.07
C LEU A 147 26.11 26.87 -21.27
N ARG A 148 24.82 27.11 -20.97
CA ARG A 148 23.74 26.19 -21.35
C ARG A 148 23.78 25.97 -22.86
N ASP A 149 23.75 27.05 -23.64
CA ASP A 149 23.66 26.98 -25.11
C ASP A 149 24.88 26.22 -25.69
N GLU A 150 26.10 26.45 -25.15
CA GLU A 150 27.30 25.68 -25.49
C GLU A 150 27.17 24.17 -25.18
N VAL A 151 26.59 23.80 -24.03
CA VAL A 151 26.34 22.39 -23.67
C VAL A 151 25.30 21.75 -24.58
N LEU A 152 24.27 22.50 -24.99
CA LEU A 152 23.24 22.02 -25.93
C LEU A 152 23.78 21.84 -27.35
N ASP A 153 24.58 22.79 -27.85
CA ASP A 153 25.23 22.70 -29.16
C ASP A 153 26.25 21.54 -29.20
N ALA A 154 27.06 21.39 -28.14
CA ALA A 154 27.96 20.25 -27.96
C ALA A 154 27.17 18.92 -27.95
N GLY A 155 26.05 18.86 -27.21
CA GLY A 155 25.17 17.70 -27.17
C GLY A 155 24.60 17.33 -28.55
N LYS A 156 24.17 18.33 -29.32
CA LYS A 156 23.70 18.15 -30.70
C LYS A 156 24.83 17.63 -31.59
N GLN A 157 26.01 18.25 -31.56
CA GLN A 157 27.17 17.83 -32.34
C GLN A 157 27.57 16.37 -32.05
N CYS A 158 27.58 15.97 -30.78
CA CYS A 158 27.93 14.60 -30.39
C CYS A 158 26.88 13.56 -30.85
N ASN A 159 25.60 13.95 -30.88
CA ASN A 159 24.52 13.14 -31.42
C ASN A 159 24.59 13.01 -32.95
N ASP A 160 24.90 14.10 -33.66
CA ASP A 160 25.08 14.11 -35.11
C ASP A 160 26.26 13.20 -35.52
N LEU A 161 27.40 13.30 -34.82
CA LEU A 161 28.57 12.41 -35.00
C LEU A 161 28.24 10.94 -34.75
N GLY A 162 27.53 10.63 -33.66
CA GLY A 162 27.18 9.26 -33.29
C GLY A 162 26.12 8.60 -34.17
N SER A 163 25.41 9.36 -35.00
CA SER A 163 24.25 8.87 -35.76
C SER A 163 24.61 7.81 -36.80
N GLN A 164 25.84 7.80 -37.32
CA GLN A 164 26.29 6.69 -38.18
C GLN A 164 26.63 5.44 -37.37
N THR A 165 27.38 5.60 -36.27
CA THR A 165 27.80 4.51 -35.37
C THR A 165 26.61 3.66 -34.92
N ILE A 166 25.50 4.28 -34.48
CA ILE A 166 24.34 3.50 -34.05
C ILE A 166 23.63 2.77 -35.19
N ARG A 167 23.53 3.36 -36.39
CA ARG A 167 22.92 2.71 -37.55
C ARG A 167 23.67 1.43 -37.94
N ASP A 168 25.00 1.46 -37.86
CA ASP A 168 25.84 0.30 -38.14
C ASP A 168 25.73 -0.75 -37.02
N LEU A 169 25.76 -0.34 -35.74
CA LEU A 169 25.55 -1.24 -34.59
C LEU A 169 24.17 -1.93 -34.62
N GLU A 170 23.09 -1.20 -34.87
CA GLU A 170 21.73 -1.74 -34.95
C GLU A 170 21.56 -2.69 -36.14
N LYS A 171 22.23 -2.41 -37.27
CA LYS A 171 22.26 -3.28 -38.44
C LYS A 171 22.94 -4.61 -38.11
N GLU A 172 24.11 -4.60 -37.45
CA GLU A 172 24.77 -5.84 -37.03
C GLU A 172 23.96 -6.61 -36.00
N ARG A 173 23.45 -5.93 -34.97
CA ARG A 173 22.58 -6.52 -33.95
C ARG A 173 21.35 -7.20 -34.57
N THR A 174 20.72 -6.56 -35.55
CA THR A 174 19.53 -7.11 -36.23
C THR A 174 19.87 -8.30 -37.13
N ARG A 175 21.02 -8.27 -37.83
CA ARG A 175 21.52 -9.44 -38.57
C ARG A 175 21.82 -10.61 -37.63
N ALA A 176 22.50 -10.35 -36.52
CA ALA A 176 22.88 -11.35 -35.54
C ALA A 176 21.65 -12.00 -34.87
N ALA A 177 20.65 -11.20 -34.49
CA ALA A 177 19.38 -11.69 -33.94
C ALA A 177 18.63 -12.60 -34.94
N HIS A 178 18.52 -12.18 -36.21
CA HIS A 178 17.85 -12.98 -37.23
C HIS A 178 18.53 -14.35 -37.47
N LEU A 179 19.86 -14.40 -37.42
CA LEU A 179 20.59 -15.67 -37.51
C LEU A 179 20.30 -16.59 -36.31
N LEU A 180 20.19 -16.06 -35.09
CA LEU A 180 19.82 -16.85 -33.92
C LEU A 180 18.40 -17.41 -34.03
N ASP A 181 17.44 -16.60 -34.46
CA ASP A 181 16.06 -17.05 -34.71
C ASP A 181 16.01 -18.18 -35.75
N GLN A 182 16.81 -18.09 -36.83
CA GLN A 182 16.94 -19.17 -37.82
C GLN A 182 17.53 -20.45 -37.22
N LEU A 183 18.56 -20.37 -36.39
CA LEU A 183 19.16 -21.57 -35.74
C LEU A 183 18.15 -22.28 -34.82
N VAL A 184 17.33 -21.51 -34.09
CA VAL A 184 16.25 -22.06 -33.26
C VAL A 184 15.16 -22.71 -34.13
N LEU A 185 14.72 -22.06 -35.20
CA LEU A 185 13.71 -22.59 -36.14
C LEU A 185 14.17 -23.88 -36.85
N LEU A 186 15.46 -24.01 -37.14
CA LEU A 186 16.06 -25.17 -37.80
C LEU A 186 16.35 -26.35 -36.84
N GLY A 187 16.04 -26.23 -35.55
CA GLY A 187 16.25 -27.30 -34.56
C GLY A 187 17.73 -27.62 -34.32
N VAL A 188 18.62 -26.63 -34.45
CA VAL A 188 20.07 -26.80 -34.28
C VAL A 188 20.39 -27.22 -32.82
N PRO A 189 21.41 -28.07 -32.59
CA PRO A 189 21.78 -28.51 -31.24
C PRO A 189 21.98 -27.37 -30.24
N PHE A 190 21.49 -27.59 -29.01
CA PHE A 190 21.44 -26.58 -27.95
C PHE A 190 22.80 -25.94 -27.64
N ASP A 191 23.90 -26.68 -27.70
CA ASP A 191 25.25 -26.17 -27.46
C ASP A 191 25.70 -25.12 -28.50
N GLN A 192 25.20 -25.24 -29.74
CA GLN A 192 25.47 -24.30 -30.82
C GLN A 192 24.55 -23.08 -30.71
N VAL A 193 23.27 -23.29 -30.41
CA VAL A 193 22.29 -22.22 -30.17
C VAL A 193 22.71 -21.36 -28.96
N SER A 194 23.15 -21.98 -27.87
CA SER A 194 23.66 -21.29 -26.67
C SER A 194 24.91 -20.45 -27.01
N ARG A 195 25.90 -21.02 -27.72
CA ARG A 195 27.08 -20.28 -28.20
C ARG A 195 26.73 -19.13 -29.14
N ALA A 196 25.76 -19.33 -30.03
CA ALA A 196 25.24 -18.28 -30.90
C ALA A 196 24.57 -17.16 -30.09
N ALA A 197 23.73 -17.49 -29.10
CA ALA A 197 23.10 -16.53 -28.22
C ALA A 197 24.13 -15.68 -27.43
N SER A 198 25.19 -16.29 -26.90
CA SER A 198 26.31 -15.55 -26.29
C SER A 198 27.09 -14.67 -27.29
N GLY A 199 27.09 -15.04 -28.57
CA GLY A 199 27.60 -14.19 -29.66
C GLY A 199 26.69 -12.98 -29.92
N VAL A 200 25.39 -13.22 -30.11
CA VAL A 200 24.37 -12.17 -30.34
C VAL A 200 24.31 -11.18 -29.18
N ALA A 201 24.40 -11.66 -27.93
CA ALA A 201 24.40 -10.84 -26.73
C ALA A 201 25.47 -9.71 -26.74
N ARG A 202 26.61 -9.91 -27.40
CA ARG A 202 27.66 -8.88 -27.54
C ARG A 202 27.23 -7.70 -28.41
N TYR A 203 26.46 -7.94 -29.47
CA TYR A 203 25.92 -6.87 -30.31
C TYR A 203 24.84 -6.06 -29.58
N TYR A 204 24.01 -6.72 -28.77
CA TYR A 204 23.07 -6.04 -27.89
C TYR A 204 23.79 -5.21 -26.81
N ALA A 205 24.84 -5.73 -26.19
CA ALA A 205 25.64 -4.98 -25.21
C ALA A 205 26.26 -3.71 -25.81
N ALA A 206 26.83 -3.80 -27.04
CA ALA A 206 27.37 -2.64 -27.74
C ALA A 206 26.29 -1.59 -28.10
N CYS A 207 25.09 -2.03 -28.47
CA CYS A 207 23.95 -1.11 -28.67
C CYS A 207 23.53 -0.45 -27.33
N MET A 208 23.45 -1.22 -26.24
CA MET A 208 23.10 -0.71 -24.91
C MET A 208 24.07 0.37 -24.44
N GLU A 209 25.38 0.11 -24.48
CA GLU A 209 26.42 1.07 -24.06
C GLU A 209 26.32 2.41 -24.83
N TRP A 210 26.03 2.34 -26.14
CA TRP A 210 25.84 3.54 -26.95
C TRP A 210 24.56 4.30 -26.58
N TRP A 211 23.45 3.58 -26.36
CA TRP A 211 22.17 4.18 -25.93
C TRP A 211 22.24 4.76 -24.52
N GLU A 212 22.99 4.13 -23.60
CA GLU A 212 23.27 4.61 -22.25
C GLU A 212 24.04 5.94 -22.29
N LYS A 213 25.16 6.00 -23.03
CA LYS A 213 25.93 7.24 -23.25
C LYS A 213 25.06 8.35 -23.82
N LYS A 214 24.17 8.03 -24.77
CA LYS A 214 23.24 9.01 -25.36
C LYS A 214 22.13 9.44 -24.38
N ALA A 215 21.63 8.55 -23.53
CA ALA A 215 20.65 8.88 -22.51
C ALA A 215 21.25 9.85 -21.48
N LEU A 216 22.43 9.55 -20.95
CA LEU A 216 23.18 10.41 -20.02
C LEU A 216 23.47 11.79 -20.63
N ARG A 217 23.82 11.85 -21.93
CA ARG A 217 24.00 13.11 -22.65
C ARG A 217 22.73 13.96 -22.65
N PHE A 218 21.57 13.36 -22.93
CA PHE A 218 20.29 14.09 -22.91
C PHE A 218 19.82 14.44 -21.50
N GLU A 219 20.14 13.65 -20.47
CA GLU A 219 19.95 14.06 -19.08
C GLU A 219 20.74 15.33 -18.77
N HIS A 220 22.03 15.38 -19.12
CA HIS A 220 22.85 16.59 -18.97
C HIS A 220 22.27 17.80 -19.71
N MET A 221 21.82 17.62 -20.96
CA MET A 221 21.16 18.67 -21.77
C MET A 221 19.84 19.17 -21.12
N GLN A 222 18.98 18.25 -20.68
CA GLN A 222 17.76 18.58 -19.94
C GLN A 222 18.09 19.33 -18.65
N TRP A 223 19.09 18.85 -17.92
CA TRP A 223 19.50 19.37 -16.62
C TRP A 223 20.02 20.81 -16.72
N VAL A 224 20.83 21.16 -17.73
CA VAL A 224 21.29 22.56 -17.92
C VAL A 224 20.14 23.53 -18.27
N CYS A 225 19.07 23.04 -18.92
CA CYS A 225 17.84 23.81 -19.11
C CYS A 225 17.10 24.04 -17.79
N VAL A 226 16.99 23.03 -16.92
CA VAL A 226 16.39 23.17 -15.57
C VAL A 226 17.18 24.16 -14.72
N ALA A 227 18.50 24.07 -14.73
CA ALA A 227 19.40 24.89 -13.91
C ALA A 227 19.36 26.39 -14.23
N THR A 228 19.06 26.72 -15.49
CA THR A 228 18.95 28.09 -16.00
C THR A 228 17.50 28.55 -16.14
N ALA A 229 16.52 27.68 -15.84
CA ALA A 229 15.12 28.06 -15.86
C ALA A 229 14.83 29.13 -14.80
N ASN A 230 14.19 30.23 -15.22
CA ASN A 230 13.80 31.35 -14.34
C ASN A 230 14.97 32.11 -13.71
N LEU A 231 16.09 32.29 -14.44
CA LEU A 231 17.13 33.25 -14.09
C LEU A 231 16.52 34.66 -13.84
N PRO A 232 17.02 35.45 -12.87
CA PRO A 232 16.41 36.74 -12.50
C PRO A 232 16.25 37.75 -13.64
N SER A 233 17.12 37.70 -14.66
CA SER A 233 17.05 38.54 -15.86
C SER A 233 16.14 38.02 -16.98
N THR A 234 15.46 36.89 -16.82
CA THR A 234 14.65 36.26 -17.88
C THR A 234 13.37 37.06 -18.18
N THR A 235 13.25 37.58 -19.42
CA THR A 235 12.02 38.22 -19.93
C THR A 235 10.90 37.19 -20.20
N VAL A 236 9.72 37.64 -20.62
CA VAL A 236 8.60 36.74 -20.95
C VAL A 236 8.91 35.89 -22.18
N GLU A 237 9.50 36.51 -23.21
CA GLU A 237 9.90 35.88 -24.47
C GLU A 237 11.01 34.86 -24.23
N MET A 238 12.02 35.24 -23.43
CA MET A 238 13.09 34.33 -23.02
C MET A 238 12.52 33.14 -22.23
N ARG A 239 11.58 33.36 -21.30
CA ARG A 239 10.95 32.26 -20.54
C ARG A 239 10.23 31.28 -21.45
N GLN A 240 9.52 31.77 -22.48
CA GLN A 240 8.81 30.92 -23.43
C GLN A 240 9.78 30.07 -24.28
N ALA A 241 10.89 30.66 -24.74
CA ALA A 241 11.95 29.94 -25.43
C ALA A 241 12.62 28.90 -24.52
N GLU A 242 13.03 29.28 -23.31
CA GLU A 242 13.65 28.40 -22.31
C GLU A 242 12.74 27.21 -21.93
N GLN A 243 11.42 27.42 -21.85
CA GLN A 243 10.42 26.36 -21.64
C GLN A 243 10.22 25.44 -22.85
N ALA A 244 10.39 25.94 -24.08
CA ALA A 244 10.39 25.10 -25.28
C ALA A 244 11.65 24.22 -25.30
N THR A 245 12.84 24.81 -25.12
CA THR A 245 14.12 24.09 -25.05
C THR A 245 14.11 23.03 -23.94
N LEU A 246 13.60 23.35 -22.75
CA LEU A 246 13.45 22.38 -21.65
C LEU A 246 12.55 21.20 -22.03
N ARG A 247 11.41 21.44 -22.69
CA ARG A 247 10.51 20.37 -23.15
C ARG A 247 11.17 19.52 -24.22
N LEU A 248 11.84 20.13 -25.20
CA LEU A 248 12.55 19.42 -26.26
C LEU A 248 13.56 18.43 -25.66
N HIS A 249 14.47 18.88 -24.79
CA HIS A 249 15.48 17.99 -24.21
C HIS A 249 14.92 17.01 -23.19
N SER A 250 13.82 17.34 -22.49
CA SER A 250 13.08 16.37 -21.67
C SER A 250 12.46 15.26 -22.50
N GLY A 251 11.86 15.58 -23.65
CA GLY A 251 11.30 14.60 -24.59
C GLY A 251 12.38 13.67 -25.16
N TRP A 252 13.51 14.25 -25.58
CA TRP A 252 14.67 13.47 -26.03
C TRP A 252 15.25 12.57 -24.93
N ALA A 253 15.35 13.03 -23.69
CA ALA A 253 15.81 12.23 -22.56
C ALA A 253 14.88 11.04 -22.29
N VAL A 254 13.57 11.29 -22.17
CA VAL A 254 12.54 10.24 -21.97
C VAL A 254 12.58 9.19 -23.08
N HIS A 255 12.58 9.62 -24.35
CA HIS A 255 12.57 8.71 -25.49
C HIS A 255 13.86 7.85 -25.55
N THR A 256 15.02 8.47 -25.32
CA THR A 256 16.31 7.77 -25.35
C THR A 256 16.43 6.75 -24.20
N LYS A 257 15.94 7.07 -23.00
CA LYS A 257 15.87 6.12 -21.88
C LYS A 257 14.99 4.92 -22.18
N CYS A 258 13.82 5.14 -22.80
CA CYS A 258 12.93 4.05 -23.19
C CYS A 258 13.54 3.15 -24.28
N LEU A 259 14.31 3.72 -25.21
CA LEU A 259 15.10 2.95 -26.19
C LEU A 259 16.20 2.13 -25.51
N HIS A 260 16.92 2.69 -24.52
CA HIS A 260 17.89 1.95 -23.72
C HIS A 260 17.24 0.76 -22.99
N LEU A 261 16.11 1.01 -22.31
CA LEU A 261 15.30 -0.02 -21.63
C LEU A 261 14.84 -1.12 -22.61
N GLN A 262 14.43 -0.75 -23.83
CA GLN A 262 14.07 -1.71 -24.87
C GLN A 262 15.26 -2.62 -25.24
N GLN A 263 16.48 -2.10 -25.35
CA GLN A 263 17.66 -2.94 -25.61
C GLN A 263 18.00 -3.86 -24.43
N GLN A 264 17.85 -3.38 -23.18
CA GLN A 264 18.02 -4.22 -21.99
C GLN A 264 17.02 -5.39 -21.99
N VAL A 265 15.73 -5.12 -22.22
CA VAL A 265 14.66 -6.14 -22.33
C VAL A 265 14.97 -7.12 -23.47
N ALA A 266 15.44 -6.64 -24.61
CA ALA A 266 15.79 -7.51 -25.74
C ALA A 266 17.04 -8.36 -25.45
N LEU A 267 18.06 -7.84 -24.76
CA LEU A 267 19.21 -8.62 -24.29
C LEU A 267 18.78 -9.71 -23.30
N ALA A 268 17.90 -9.40 -22.35
CA ALA A 268 17.37 -10.38 -21.41
C ALA A 268 16.61 -11.50 -22.14
N ARG A 269 15.81 -11.17 -23.17
CA ARG A 269 15.17 -12.18 -24.02
C ARG A 269 16.18 -13.09 -24.75
N VAL A 270 17.28 -12.53 -25.27
CA VAL A 270 18.36 -13.31 -25.92
C VAL A 270 19.12 -14.20 -24.93
N LYS A 271 19.26 -13.79 -23.67
CA LYS A 271 19.91 -14.58 -22.61
C LYS A 271 19.00 -15.67 -21.99
N ILE A 272 17.68 -15.48 -22.00
CA ILE A 272 16.74 -16.39 -21.31
C ILE A 272 16.04 -17.33 -22.29
N GLY A 273 15.56 -16.82 -23.44
CA GLY A 273 14.72 -17.57 -24.38
C GLY A 273 15.37 -18.85 -24.93
N PRO A 274 16.61 -18.81 -25.45
CA PRO A 274 17.30 -20.00 -25.96
C PRO A 274 17.55 -21.08 -24.90
N HIS A 275 17.60 -20.69 -23.62
CA HIS A 275 17.88 -21.54 -22.45
C HIS A 275 16.61 -22.02 -21.73
N ALA A 276 15.42 -21.72 -22.27
CA ALA A 276 14.14 -22.07 -21.65
C ALA A 276 13.98 -23.57 -21.34
N SER A 277 14.54 -24.45 -22.18
CA SER A 277 14.48 -25.90 -22.04
C SER A 277 15.43 -26.47 -20.97
N THR A 278 16.46 -25.73 -20.55
CA THR A 278 17.40 -26.15 -19.51
C THR A 278 17.00 -25.70 -18.10
N PHE A 279 16.06 -24.76 -17.97
CA PHE A 279 15.55 -24.36 -16.66
C PHE A 279 14.67 -25.45 -16.02
N GLU A 280 14.79 -25.60 -14.70
CA GLU A 280 13.90 -26.43 -13.86
C GLU A 280 12.41 -26.09 -14.08
N PRO A 281 11.47 -27.04 -13.93
CA PRO A 281 10.05 -26.81 -14.24
C PRO A 281 9.44 -25.59 -13.54
N ALA A 282 9.69 -25.40 -12.24
CA ALA A 282 9.20 -24.25 -11.48
C ALA A 282 9.81 -22.92 -11.97
N MET A 283 11.10 -22.94 -12.32
CA MET A 283 11.82 -21.80 -12.89
C MET A 283 11.24 -21.40 -14.25
N ARG A 284 10.93 -22.40 -15.08
CA ARG A 284 10.31 -22.23 -16.40
C ARG A 284 8.88 -21.70 -16.29
N GLU A 285 8.10 -22.15 -15.31
CA GLU A 285 6.74 -21.65 -15.06
C GLU A 285 6.73 -20.15 -14.73
N ILE A 286 7.69 -19.69 -13.91
CA ILE A 286 7.89 -18.27 -13.60
C ILE A 286 8.34 -17.48 -14.84
N LEU A 287 9.41 -17.92 -15.51
CA LEU A 287 10.08 -17.16 -16.58
C LEU A 287 9.36 -17.19 -17.94
N MET A 288 8.62 -18.25 -18.24
CA MET A 288 8.01 -18.46 -19.56
C MET A 288 6.50 -18.33 -19.49
N ALA A 289 5.91 -17.77 -20.55
CA ALA A 289 4.47 -17.81 -20.79
C ALA A 289 4.09 -19.07 -21.60
N GLU A 290 2.80 -19.43 -21.59
CA GLU A 290 2.26 -20.61 -22.29
C GLU A 290 2.57 -20.64 -23.80
N ASN A 291 2.77 -19.48 -24.41
CA ASN A 291 3.15 -19.32 -25.81
C ASN A 291 4.66 -19.52 -26.09
N GLY A 292 5.45 -19.96 -25.10
CA GLY A 292 6.88 -20.18 -25.22
C GLY A 292 7.74 -18.92 -25.26
N GLN A 293 7.17 -17.73 -25.00
CA GLN A 293 7.95 -16.48 -24.88
C GLN A 293 8.34 -16.19 -23.42
N VAL A 294 9.41 -15.43 -23.22
CA VAL A 294 9.79 -14.94 -21.90
C VAL A 294 8.69 -14.00 -21.38
N ARG A 295 8.12 -14.35 -20.22
CA ARG A 295 6.96 -13.73 -19.59
C ARG A 295 7.25 -12.24 -19.34
N LEU A 296 6.26 -11.39 -19.60
CA LEU A 296 6.29 -9.91 -19.56
C LEU A 296 7.27 -9.21 -20.54
N LEU A 297 8.49 -9.71 -20.72
CA LEU A 297 9.49 -9.09 -21.62
C LEU A 297 9.03 -9.03 -23.08
N GLY A 298 8.27 -10.04 -23.54
CA GLY A 298 7.63 -10.01 -24.86
C GLY A 298 6.50 -8.97 -24.94
N THR A 299 5.67 -8.90 -23.90
CA THR A 299 4.53 -7.98 -23.77
C THR A 299 4.97 -6.52 -23.76
N PHE A 300 6.01 -6.18 -23.01
CA PHE A 300 6.59 -4.83 -22.94
C PHE A 300 6.92 -4.24 -24.32
N ILE A 301 7.65 -5.02 -25.13
CA ILE A 301 8.09 -4.60 -26.47
C ILE A 301 6.90 -4.38 -27.42
N ARG A 302 5.80 -5.12 -27.23
CA ARG A 302 4.60 -5.03 -28.07
C ARG A 302 3.64 -3.93 -27.62
N ASP A 303 3.52 -3.68 -26.32
CA ASP A 303 2.42 -2.88 -25.77
C ASP A 303 2.88 -1.47 -25.34
N VAL A 304 4.11 -1.31 -24.84
CA VAL A 304 4.66 0.01 -24.42
C VAL A 304 5.32 0.73 -25.59
N PHE A 305 6.18 0.01 -26.33
CA PHE A 305 7.06 0.64 -27.31
C PHE A 305 6.32 1.28 -28.50
N PRO A 306 5.29 0.67 -29.12
CA PRO A 306 4.55 1.30 -30.22
C PRO A 306 3.79 2.56 -29.79
N ALA A 307 3.27 2.59 -28.56
CA ALA A 307 2.60 3.76 -27.99
C ALA A 307 3.59 4.93 -27.85
N LEU A 308 4.77 4.68 -27.27
CA LEU A 308 5.85 5.68 -27.24
C LEU A 308 6.25 6.13 -28.66
N VAL A 309 6.46 5.18 -29.58
CA VAL A 309 6.89 5.47 -30.96
C VAL A 309 5.86 6.35 -31.67
N SER A 310 4.56 6.15 -31.45
CA SER A 310 3.50 6.98 -32.04
C SER A 310 3.60 8.47 -31.67
N THR A 311 4.22 8.81 -30.53
CA THR A 311 4.40 10.19 -30.08
C THR A 311 5.73 10.82 -30.53
N SER A 312 6.66 10.03 -31.06
CA SER A 312 8.07 10.44 -31.28
C SER A 312 8.22 11.72 -32.09
N ASP A 313 7.49 11.85 -33.20
CA ASP A 313 7.65 13.01 -34.08
C ASP A 313 7.27 14.32 -33.38
N VAL A 314 6.13 14.31 -32.69
CA VAL A 314 5.61 15.48 -31.95
C VAL A 314 6.45 15.78 -30.69
N VAL A 315 7.08 14.76 -30.09
CA VAL A 315 7.95 14.91 -28.90
C VAL A 315 9.36 15.38 -29.27
N LEU A 316 9.93 14.92 -30.39
CA LEU A 316 11.35 15.08 -30.72
C LEU A 316 11.62 16.15 -31.80
N ASN A 317 10.69 16.32 -32.76
CA ASN A 317 10.90 17.16 -33.95
C ASN A 317 10.11 18.48 -33.91
N ASN A 318 9.18 18.65 -32.97
CA ASN A 318 8.30 19.81 -32.87
C ASN A 318 8.90 21.02 -32.11
N GLU A 319 10.23 21.19 -32.13
CA GLU A 319 10.95 22.33 -31.50
C GLU A 319 10.62 22.56 -30.00
N GLY A 320 10.12 21.54 -29.29
CA GLY A 320 9.67 21.67 -27.90
C GLY A 320 8.37 22.45 -27.72
N ARG A 321 7.51 22.54 -28.75
CA ARG A 321 6.14 23.09 -28.63
C ARG A 321 5.28 22.25 -27.69
N ALA A 322 4.11 22.79 -27.33
CA ALA A 322 3.19 22.10 -26.42
C ALA A 322 2.57 20.87 -27.10
N LEU A 323 2.54 19.76 -26.36
CA LEU A 323 1.72 18.61 -26.73
C LEU A 323 0.25 18.94 -26.50
N ASP A 324 -0.63 18.44 -27.36
CA ASP A 324 -2.07 18.46 -27.12
C ASP A 324 -2.49 17.38 -26.11
N ALA A 325 -3.76 17.40 -25.71
CA ALA A 325 -4.32 16.47 -24.74
C ALA A 325 -4.28 15.00 -25.20
N ALA A 326 -4.32 14.72 -26.51
CA ALA A 326 -4.30 13.35 -27.02
C ALA A 326 -2.88 12.76 -26.91
N HIS A 327 -1.86 13.52 -27.28
CA HIS A 327 -0.46 13.12 -27.10
C HIS A 327 -0.08 12.98 -25.61
N CYS A 328 -0.57 13.87 -24.75
CA CYS A 328 -0.43 13.73 -23.30
C CYS A 328 -1.09 12.43 -22.78
N ALA A 329 -2.31 12.11 -23.22
CA ALA A 329 -3.00 10.89 -22.81
C ALA A 329 -2.30 9.60 -23.26
N VAL A 330 -1.67 9.59 -24.45
CA VAL A 330 -0.84 8.46 -24.90
C VAL A 330 0.39 8.29 -24.00
N LEU A 331 1.04 9.40 -23.61
CA LEU A 331 2.18 9.36 -22.69
C LEU A 331 1.79 8.95 -21.26
N GLU A 332 0.63 9.38 -20.74
CA GLU A 332 0.06 8.85 -19.49
C GLU A 332 -0.15 7.32 -19.59
N GLY A 333 -0.69 6.81 -20.69
CA GLY A 333 -0.82 5.36 -20.92
C GLY A 333 0.54 4.62 -21.00
N VAL A 334 1.58 5.25 -21.57
CA VAL A 334 2.95 4.69 -21.57
C VAL A 334 3.52 4.61 -20.15
N MET A 335 3.32 5.64 -19.32
CA MET A 335 3.70 5.68 -17.91
C MET A 335 2.99 4.58 -17.10
N ASP A 336 1.70 4.39 -17.31
CA ASP A 336 0.91 3.34 -16.64
C ASP A 336 1.43 1.94 -17.00
N ARG A 337 1.69 1.67 -18.28
CA ARG A 337 2.21 0.36 -18.72
C ARG A 337 3.67 0.10 -18.30
N LEU A 338 4.50 1.15 -18.21
CA LEU A 338 5.84 1.04 -17.62
C LEU A 338 5.77 0.65 -16.13
N THR A 339 4.84 1.26 -15.40
CA THR A 339 4.55 0.96 -13.98
C THR A 339 4.07 -0.49 -13.79
N GLU A 340 3.09 -0.94 -14.57
CA GLU A 340 2.62 -2.34 -14.55
C GLU A 340 3.73 -3.34 -14.90
N PHE A 341 4.56 -3.03 -15.90
CA PHE A 341 5.66 -3.89 -16.33
C PHE A 341 6.73 -4.03 -15.23
N ALA A 342 7.11 -2.93 -14.59
CA ALA A 342 8.08 -2.94 -13.50
C ALA A 342 7.60 -3.79 -12.32
N LEU A 343 6.31 -3.70 -11.95
CA LEU A 343 5.71 -4.51 -10.89
C LEU A 343 5.69 -5.99 -11.21
N GLY A 344 5.21 -6.36 -12.41
CA GLY A 344 5.18 -7.76 -12.81
C GLY A 344 6.59 -8.35 -12.89
N LEU A 345 7.59 -7.55 -13.26
CA LEU A 345 8.98 -7.98 -13.27
C LEU A 345 9.57 -8.10 -11.85
N HIS A 346 9.22 -7.19 -10.94
CA HIS A 346 9.58 -7.27 -9.52
C HIS A 346 9.08 -8.57 -8.88
N ASP A 347 7.78 -8.89 -9.07
CA ASP A 347 7.18 -10.14 -8.61
C ASP A 347 7.87 -11.39 -9.18
N ILE A 348 8.39 -11.30 -10.41
CA ILE A 348 9.19 -12.37 -11.03
C ILE A 348 10.57 -12.46 -10.36
N VAL A 349 11.31 -11.35 -10.24
CA VAL A 349 12.66 -11.32 -9.65
C VAL A 349 12.66 -11.79 -8.19
N SER A 350 11.64 -11.41 -7.41
CA SER A 350 11.41 -11.90 -6.04
C SER A 350 11.29 -13.43 -5.99
N LYS A 351 10.35 -14.01 -6.76
CA LYS A 351 10.14 -15.47 -6.82
C LYS A 351 11.36 -16.25 -7.29
N LEU A 352 12.14 -15.69 -8.23
CA LEU A 352 13.38 -16.30 -8.71
C LEU A 352 14.48 -16.29 -7.65
N SER A 353 14.53 -15.24 -6.82
CA SER A 353 15.49 -15.10 -5.72
C SER A 353 15.19 -16.11 -4.60
N ASP A 354 13.92 -16.23 -4.21
CA ASP A 354 13.46 -17.17 -3.18
C ASP A 354 13.64 -18.65 -3.59
N ALA A 355 13.60 -18.95 -4.89
CA ALA A 355 13.74 -20.29 -5.44
C ALA A 355 15.17 -20.87 -5.36
N GLY A 356 16.17 -20.10 -4.92
CA GLY A 356 17.56 -20.57 -4.79
C GLY A 356 18.22 -20.84 -6.15
N THR A 357 18.33 -19.80 -6.99
CA THR A 357 18.81 -19.91 -8.38
C THR A 357 20.29 -20.31 -8.52
N GLY A 358 20.55 -21.24 -9.46
CA GLY A 358 21.88 -21.53 -9.98
C GLY A 358 22.45 -20.43 -10.90
N ALA A 359 23.75 -20.53 -11.21
CA ALA A 359 24.60 -19.44 -11.69
C ALA A 359 24.30 -18.85 -13.09
N ASP A 360 23.32 -19.36 -13.84
CA ASP A 360 23.13 -19.06 -15.27
C ASP A 360 22.03 -18.02 -15.58
N LEU A 361 21.26 -17.56 -14.59
CA LEU A 361 20.14 -16.63 -14.82
C LEU A 361 20.59 -15.15 -14.69
N PRO A 362 20.25 -14.25 -15.64
CA PRO A 362 20.72 -12.86 -15.63
C PRO A 362 19.89 -11.97 -14.68
N LEU A 363 19.82 -12.31 -13.39
CA LEU A 363 19.04 -11.60 -12.37
C LEU A 363 19.41 -10.11 -12.28
N ASP A 364 20.70 -9.77 -12.31
CA ASP A 364 21.17 -8.37 -12.28
C ASP A 364 20.58 -7.54 -13.43
N LEU A 365 20.47 -8.14 -14.63
CA LEU A 365 19.88 -7.47 -15.80
C LEU A 365 18.37 -7.32 -15.64
N LEU A 366 17.68 -8.29 -15.04
CA LEU A 366 16.24 -8.17 -14.75
C LEU A 366 15.97 -7.07 -13.70
N GLY A 367 16.80 -6.96 -12.67
CA GLY A 367 16.74 -5.85 -11.70
C GLY A 367 17.04 -4.49 -12.33
N GLN A 368 18.02 -4.41 -13.24
CA GLN A 368 18.28 -3.18 -14.01
C GLN A 368 17.12 -2.77 -14.93
N ILE A 369 16.41 -3.74 -15.51
CA ILE A 369 15.21 -3.49 -16.33
C ILE A 369 14.06 -3.01 -15.44
N GLU A 370 13.89 -3.58 -14.24
CA GLU A 370 12.88 -3.18 -13.26
C GLU A 370 13.06 -1.71 -12.85
N GLU A 371 14.26 -1.34 -12.37
CA GLU A 371 14.59 0.04 -12.02
C GLU A 371 14.49 0.96 -13.25
N GLY A 372 15.02 0.54 -14.41
CA GLY A 372 14.94 1.31 -15.65
C GLY A 372 13.50 1.63 -16.08
N ALA A 373 12.56 0.71 -15.86
CA ALA A 373 11.13 0.91 -16.12
C ALA A 373 10.51 1.91 -15.12
N TRP A 374 10.86 1.83 -13.83
CA TRP A 374 10.45 2.82 -12.83
C TRP A 374 10.95 4.24 -13.14
N VAL A 375 12.24 4.37 -13.45
CA VAL A 375 12.85 5.65 -13.84
C VAL A 375 12.17 6.23 -15.08
N ALA A 376 11.94 5.40 -16.10
CA ALA A 376 11.28 5.83 -17.33
C ALA A 376 9.83 6.30 -17.10
N ALA A 377 9.03 5.57 -16.30
CA ALA A 377 7.64 5.97 -15.99
C ALA A 377 7.59 7.36 -15.32
N HIS A 378 8.44 7.58 -14.33
CA HIS A 378 8.53 8.84 -13.60
C HIS A 378 9.06 10.00 -14.45
N ASP A 379 9.97 9.75 -15.39
CA ASP A 379 10.44 10.79 -16.31
C ASP A 379 9.38 11.14 -17.38
N VAL A 380 8.58 10.16 -17.84
CA VAL A 380 7.39 10.42 -18.68
C VAL A 380 6.40 11.32 -17.94
N MET A 381 6.09 11.02 -16.67
CA MET A 381 5.23 11.89 -15.84
C MET A 381 5.77 13.31 -15.76
N ARG A 382 7.06 13.49 -15.45
CA ARG A 382 7.70 14.81 -15.39
C ARG A 382 7.58 15.56 -16.71
N PHE A 383 7.75 14.87 -17.83
CA PHE A 383 7.61 15.47 -19.16
C PHE A 383 6.17 15.87 -19.52
N VAL A 384 5.16 15.10 -19.09
CA VAL A 384 3.75 15.49 -19.18
C VAL A 384 3.45 16.70 -18.28
N GLN A 385 4.01 16.75 -17.06
CA GLN A 385 3.86 17.89 -16.15
C GLN A 385 4.51 19.19 -16.65
N LEU A 386 5.49 19.12 -17.56
CA LEU A 386 6.09 20.29 -18.23
C LEU A 386 5.16 20.91 -19.29
N GLN A 387 4.08 20.24 -19.68
CA GLN A 387 3.14 20.80 -20.65
C GLN A 387 2.31 21.93 -19.99
N PRO A 388 2.01 23.02 -20.72
CA PRO A 388 1.23 24.12 -20.18
C PRO A 388 -0.17 23.62 -19.82
N LYS A 389 -0.56 23.76 -18.55
CA LYS A 389 -1.93 23.49 -18.08
C LYS A 389 -2.89 24.37 -18.87
N THR A 390 -3.62 23.77 -19.81
CA THR A 390 -4.62 24.47 -20.61
C THR A 390 -5.67 25.04 -19.65
N PRO A 391 -5.92 26.36 -19.63
CA PRO A 391 -7.17 26.85 -19.07
C PRO A 391 -8.30 26.17 -19.84
N ALA A 392 -9.31 25.65 -19.14
CA ALA A 392 -10.48 25.04 -19.77
C ALA A 392 -11.36 26.11 -20.43
N THR A 393 -10.84 26.76 -21.46
CA THR A 393 -11.59 27.65 -22.35
C THR A 393 -12.37 26.75 -23.30
N ILE A 394 -13.66 26.59 -23.02
CA ILE A 394 -14.61 25.92 -23.91
C ILE A 394 -14.74 26.77 -25.18
N ALA A 395 -13.86 26.54 -26.14
CA ALA A 395 -14.07 26.92 -27.52
C ALA A 395 -15.03 25.90 -28.11
N ALA A 396 -16.34 26.19 -28.05
CA ALA A 396 -17.33 25.42 -28.76
C ALA A 396 -17.02 25.52 -30.27
N THR A 397 -16.56 24.42 -30.86
CA THR A 397 -16.33 24.34 -32.31
C THR A 397 -17.68 24.33 -33.02
N ALA A 398 -17.97 25.44 -33.69
CA ALA A 398 -19.07 25.49 -34.64
C ALA A 398 -18.75 24.62 -35.88
N ASP A 399 -19.82 24.05 -36.43
CA ASP A 399 -19.96 23.55 -37.80
C ASP A 399 -19.10 22.35 -38.26
N ALA A 400 -19.67 21.16 -38.10
CA ALA A 400 -19.78 20.20 -39.19
C ALA A 400 -21.29 19.95 -39.45
N ALA A 401 -21.74 20.20 -40.67
CA ALA A 401 -23.16 20.43 -40.97
C ALA A 401 -23.96 19.19 -41.41
N ALA A 402 -25.29 19.37 -41.38
CA ALA A 402 -26.30 18.75 -42.24
C ALA A 402 -26.74 17.28 -42.00
N ALA A 403 -27.87 17.15 -41.29
CA ALA A 403 -29.01 16.34 -41.75
C ALA A 403 -30.35 16.79 -41.10
N THR A 404 -31.24 17.39 -41.90
CA THR A 404 -32.69 17.60 -41.64
C THR A 404 -33.45 17.14 -42.91
N PRO A 405 -34.77 16.84 -42.91
CA PRO A 405 -35.90 17.52 -42.23
C PRO A 405 -36.68 16.56 -41.29
N ALA A 406 -37.86 16.84 -40.72
CA ALA A 406 -38.81 17.98 -40.76
C ALA A 406 -39.40 18.17 -39.32
N SER A 407 -40.47 18.91 -38.99
CA SER A 407 -41.46 19.78 -39.68
C SER A 407 -42.10 20.73 -38.66
N THR A 408 -42.50 21.96 -39.06
CA THR A 408 -43.62 22.81 -38.52
C THR A 408 -43.84 22.91 -37.00
N THR A 409 -44.02 24.06 -36.33
CA THR A 409 -44.45 25.45 -36.64
C THR A 409 -44.23 26.23 -35.33
N GLY A 410 -44.01 27.55 -35.21
CA GLY A 410 -44.16 28.73 -36.07
C GLY A 410 -44.34 29.97 -35.15
N LYS A 411 -44.19 31.18 -35.70
CA LYS A 411 -44.23 32.53 -35.04
C LYS A 411 -42.98 32.94 -34.21
N VAL A 412 -42.25 34.05 -34.51
CA VAL A 412 -42.62 35.51 -34.61
C VAL A 412 -42.62 36.14 -33.19
N VAL A 413 -41.87 37.21 -32.85
CA VAL A 413 -41.00 38.13 -33.63
C VAL A 413 -40.17 39.05 -32.69
N VAL A 414 -39.00 39.57 -33.13
CA VAL A 414 -38.35 40.90 -32.80
C VAL A 414 -38.16 41.33 -31.33
N ALA A 415 -37.10 42.03 -30.90
CA ALA A 415 -35.73 42.25 -31.37
C ALA A 415 -34.94 42.99 -30.24
N GLU A 416 -33.74 43.45 -30.57
CA GLU A 416 -32.90 44.48 -29.94
C GLU A 416 -33.62 45.52 -29.04
N GLY A 417 -33.02 46.08 -27.98
CA GLY A 417 -31.65 45.90 -27.48
C GLY A 417 -31.23 47.03 -26.51
N THR A 418 -29.98 46.95 -26.04
CA THR A 418 -29.14 48.07 -25.54
C THR A 418 -29.63 49.03 -24.43
N THR A 419 -28.88 49.00 -23.31
CA THR A 419 -28.40 50.15 -22.51
C THR A 419 -29.38 51.12 -21.83
N ALA A 420 -29.25 51.30 -20.51
CA ALA A 420 -28.52 52.45 -19.93
C ALA A 420 -28.67 52.63 -18.39
N ARG A 421 -27.59 52.30 -17.67
CA ARG A 421 -27.00 53.05 -16.54
C ARG A 421 -27.68 54.39 -16.12
N ARG A 422 -28.28 54.44 -14.91
CA ARG A 422 -27.97 55.51 -13.92
C ARG A 422 -28.42 55.25 -12.46
N LYS A 423 -27.44 54.86 -11.66
CA LYS A 423 -27.13 55.30 -10.27
C LYS A 423 -28.04 56.42 -9.70
N GLY A 424 -28.82 56.10 -8.66
CA GLY A 424 -29.51 57.06 -7.78
C GLY A 424 -29.38 56.63 -6.31
N LYS A 425 -28.78 57.48 -5.46
CA LYS A 425 -28.41 57.16 -4.06
C LYS A 425 -29.28 58.01 -3.12
N GLY A 426 -30.18 57.39 -2.37
CA GLY A 426 -31.06 58.07 -1.40
C GLY A 426 -31.21 57.25 -0.12
N LYS A 427 -30.75 57.79 1.01
CA LYS A 427 -30.71 57.12 2.32
C LYS A 427 -31.49 57.95 3.33
N ARG A 428 -32.58 57.42 3.91
CA ARG A 428 -33.12 57.80 5.25
C ARG A 428 -34.33 56.94 5.67
N THR A 429 -34.13 56.16 6.72
CA THR A 429 -35.11 55.73 7.77
C THR A 429 -35.48 56.95 8.67
N PRO A 430 -36.35 56.86 9.72
CA PRO A 430 -37.06 55.71 10.34
C PRO A 430 -38.57 55.93 10.75
N ALA A 431 -39.19 54.85 11.28
CA ALA A 431 -40.30 54.79 12.27
C ALA A 431 -41.70 55.38 11.90
N ALA A 432 -42.84 55.01 12.50
CA ALA A 432 -43.13 54.13 13.66
C ALA A 432 -44.54 53.45 13.57
N ASP A 433 -44.75 52.45 14.43
CA ASP A 433 -45.99 52.00 15.12
C ASP A 433 -47.28 51.48 14.42
N ALA A 434 -47.77 50.35 15.01
CA ALA A 434 -49.13 50.09 15.53
C ALA A 434 -49.91 48.85 14.98
N GLY A 435 -50.50 48.06 15.91
CA GLY A 435 -51.49 46.98 15.65
C GLY A 435 -50.89 45.55 15.70
N SER A 436 -50.70 44.89 16.85
CA SER A 436 -51.65 44.42 17.89
C SER A 436 -52.50 43.21 17.50
N SER A 437 -52.18 42.02 18.03
CA SER A 437 -52.93 41.39 19.15
C SER A 437 -52.73 39.86 19.29
N ALA A 438 -52.44 39.42 20.53
CA ALA A 438 -52.80 38.13 21.18
C ALA A 438 -52.36 36.79 20.53
N VAL A 439 -52.01 35.70 21.22
CA VAL A 439 -52.04 35.24 22.63
C VAL A 439 -50.70 34.50 22.83
N GLY A 440 -50.00 34.44 23.98
CA GLY A 440 -50.33 34.70 25.39
C GLY A 440 -49.74 33.54 26.20
N GLN A 441 -48.69 33.82 26.97
CA GLN A 441 -47.82 32.81 27.61
C GLN A 441 -48.52 32.03 28.74
N THR A 442 -47.94 30.91 29.15
CA THR A 442 -47.59 30.74 30.57
C THR A 442 -46.43 29.77 30.79
N GLN A 443 -45.58 30.12 31.76
CA GLN A 443 -44.44 29.35 32.23
C GLN A 443 -44.51 29.43 33.77
N ALA A 444 -44.61 28.30 34.46
CA ALA A 444 -44.49 28.22 35.91
C ALA A 444 -44.18 26.78 36.39
N GLU A 445 -43.55 26.72 37.55
CA GLU A 445 -42.73 25.68 38.15
C GLU A 445 -43.34 24.32 38.54
N VAL A 446 -42.44 23.31 38.55
CA VAL A 446 -42.19 22.29 39.59
C VAL A 446 -43.40 21.53 40.20
N ALA A 447 -43.43 20.22 39.91
CA ALA A 447 -43.84 19.19 40.86
C ALA A 447 -42.92 17.97 40.72
N SER A 448 -42.55 17.36 41.84
CA SER A 448 -41.57 16.27 41.94
C SER A 448 -42.15 14.89 41.61
N ALA A 449 -41.39 14.07 40.91
CA ALA A 449 -41.59 12.61 40.84
C ALA A 449 -40.25 11.90 40.64
N ASP A 450 -39.73 11.27 41.69
CA ASP A 450 -38.51 10.48 41.61
C ASP A 450 -38.66 9.30 40.64
N LYS A 451 -37.91 9.37 39.52
CA LYS A 451 -37.51 8.18 38.76
C LYS A 451 -35.99 8.12 38.76
N VAL A 452 -35.46 7.32 39.68
CA VAL A 452 -34.03 6.95 39.71
C VAL A 452 -33.69 6.24 38.40
N ALA A 453 -33.09 6.99 37.47
CA ALA A 453 -32.47 6.41 36.29
C ALA A 453 -31.26 5.59 36.72
N ALA A 454 -31.19 4.33 36.27
CA ALA A 454 -30.03 3.48 36.54
C ALA A 454 -28.77 4.11 35.95
N PRO A 455 -27.60 4.05 36.63
CA PRO A 455 -26.38 4.65 36.13
C PRO A 455 -25.94 3.90 34.86
N ALA A 456 -25.78 4.63 33.76
CA ALA A 456 -25.20 4.10 32.54
C ALA A 456 -23.82 3.49 32.84
N SER A 457 -23.57 2.28 32.31
CA SER A 457 -22.34 1.53 32.55
C SER A 457 -21.14 2.27 31.95
N LYS A 458 -20.36 2.93 32.81
CA LYS A 458 -19.13 3.61 32.42
C LYS A 458 -18.06 2.59 32.06
N VAL A 459 -17.53 2.67 30.86
CA VAL A 459 -16.43 1.81 30.39
C VAL A 459 -15.11 2.54 30.62
N VAL A 460 -14.09 1.81 31.07
CA VAL A 460 -12.73 2.35 31.22
C VAL A 460 -12.06 2.34 29.84
N VAL A 461 -11.72 3.52 29.34
CA VAL A 461 -10.94 3.68 28.11
C VAL A 461 -9.56 4.23 28.48
N LEU A 462 -8.52 3.72 27.84
CA LEU A 462 -7.16 4.29 27.90
C LEU A 462 -7.08 5.41 26.88
N SER A 463 -6.64 6.60 27.31
CA SER A 463 -6.26 7.66 26.38
C SER A 463 -4.91 7.35 25.72
N ASP A 464 -4.61 8.05 24.61
CA ASP A 464 -3.33 7.96 23.88
C ASP A 464 -2.10 8.34 24.73
N LEU A 465 -2.32 8.86 25.95
CA LEU A 465 -1.31 9.20 26.96
C LEU A 465 -1.33 8.25 28.18
N GLY A 466 -1.96 7.08 28.06
CA GLY A 466 -1.93 6.02 29.07
C GLY A 466 -2.74 6.27 30.35
N THR A 467 -3.49 7.37 30.43
CA THR A 467 -4.38 7.65 31.58
C THR A 467 -5.76 7.04 31.36
N LYS A 468 -6.29 6.40 32.41
CA LYS A 468 -7.60 5.74 32.40
C LYS A 468 -8.72 6.75 32.67
N THR A 469 -9.63 6.93 31.73
CA THR A 469 -10.85 7.74 31.91
C THR A 469 -12.10 6.90 31.74
N LEU A 470 -13.16 7.27 32.47
CA LEU A 470 -14.46 6.60 32.43
C LEU A 470 -15.37 7.36 31.46
N VAL A 471 -15.74 6.71 30.37
CA VAL A 471 -16.51 7.30 29.26
C VAL A 471 -17.79 6.47 29.03
N SER A 472 -18.85 7.10 28.51
CA SER A 472 -20.06 6.38 28.12
C SER A 472 -19.83 5.52 26.87
N ALA A 473 -20.58 4.43 26.72
CA ALA A 473 -20.47 3.56 25.53
C ALA A 473 -20.81 4.30 24.23
N GLU A 474 -21.76 5.24 24.29
CA GLU A 474 -22.18 6.08 23.16
C GLU A 474 -21.10 7.09 22.75
N GLU A 475 -20.41 7.73 23.70
CA GLU A 475 -19.24 8.59 23.38
C GLU A 475 -18.05 7.79 22.82
N ALA A 476 -17.83 6.55 23.29
CA ALA A 476 -16.78 5.69 22.76
C ALA A 476 -17.06 5.30 21.30
N HIS A 477 -18.30 4.89 21.00
CA HIS A 477 -18.74 4.58 19.64
C HIS A 477 -18.72 5.83 18.74
N ALA A 478 -19.20 6.99 19.22
CA ALA A 478 -19.18 8.23 18.45
C ALA A 478 -17.75 8.72 18.10
N ARG A 479 -16.77 8.54 19.00
CA ARG A 479 -15.35 8.83 18.70
C ARG A 479 -14.75 7.84 17.68
N ALA A 480 -15.11 6.56 17.75
CA ALA A 480 -14.70 5.57 16.76
C ALA A 480 -15.27 5.88 15.37
N SER A 481 -16.56 6.22 15.28
CA SER A 481 -17.23 6.55 14.01
C SER A 481 -16.73 7.86 13.38
N SER A 482 -16.39 8.89 14.18
CA SER A 482 -15.82 10.12 13.64
C SER A 482 -14.37 9.94 13.16
N SER A 483 -13.59 9.10 13.85
CA SER A 483 -12.27 8.66 13.40
C SER A 483 -12.37 7.87 12.08
N ALA A 484 -13.22 6.86 11.99
CA ALA A 484 -13.38 6.05 10.78
C ALA A 484 -13.79 6.90 9.54
N THR A 485 -14.67 7.87 9.74
CA THR A 485 -15.09 8.79 8.67
C THR A 485 -13.94 9.72 8.23
N ALA A 486 -13.12 10.20 9.16
CA ALA A 486 -11.94 11.00 8.85
C ALA A 486 -10.85 10.18 8.14
N HIS A 487 -10.62 8.93 8.54
CA HIS A 487 -9.67 8.04 7.88
C HIS A 487 -10.09 7.71 6.43
N LEU A 488 -11.38 7.46 6.18
CA LEU A 488 -11.91 7.28 4.83
C LEU A 488 -11.71 8.53 3.94
N ALA A 489 -11.74 9.74 4.51
CA ALA A 489 -11.52 10.97 3.76
C ALA A 489 -10.05 11.14 3.29
N ILE A 490 -9.06 10.63 4.03
CA ILE A 490 -7.63 10.69 3.64
C ILE A 490 -7.41 9.95 2.31
N TRP A 491 -8.03 8.78 2.15
CA TRP A 491 -7.97 7.96 0.93
C TRP A 491 -8.59 8.67 -0.29
N GLN A 492 -9.55 9.57 -0.10
CA GLN A 492 -10.23 10.30 -1.19
C GLN A 492 -9.56 11.63 -1.59
N ALA A 493 -8.51 12.07 -0.87
CA ALA A 493 -7.83 13.32 -1.19
C ALA A 493 -7.08 13.25 -2.54
N PRO A 494 -6.98 14.36 -3.31
CA PRO A 494 -6.33 14.39 -4.63
C PRO A 494 -4.81 14.13 -4.54
N PRO A 495 -4.18 13.63 -5.63
CA PRO A 495 -2.76 13.29 -5.63
C PRO A 495 -1.86 14.51 -5.38
N SER A 496 -1.11 14.49 -4.28
CA SER A 496 -0.08 15.47 -3.92
C SER A 496 0.99 14.83 -3.02
N MET A 497 2.18 15.43 -2.91
CA MET A 497 3.25 14.93 -2.02
C MET A 497 2.87 14.97 -0.53
N GLU A 498 2.12 15.99 -0.11
CA GLU A 498 1.64 16.11 1.28
C GLU A 498 0.62 15.01 1.59
N THR A 499 -0.32 14.79 0.66
CA THR A 499 -1.29 13.69 0.74
C THR A 499 -0.59 12.33 0.74
N LEU A 500 0.39 12.11 -0.14
CA LEU A 500 1.16 10.87 -0.20
C LEU A 500 1.87 10.56 1.13
N THR A 501 2.50 11.57 1.74
CA THR A 501 3.16 11.42 3.05
C THR A 501 2.17 10.97 4.13
N GLN A 502 0.95 11.51 4.14
CA GLN A 502 -0.10 11.10 5.08
C GLN A 502 -0.60 9.67 4.79
N LEU A 503 -0.76 9.31 3.51
CA LEU A 503 -1.17 7.98 3.05
C LEU A 503 -0.15 6.90 3.44
N LEU A 504 1.15 7.17 3.25
CA LEU A 504 2.24 6.26 3.63
C LEU A 504 2.30 6.03 5.15
N LYS A 505 2.18 7.10 5.93
CA LYS A 505 2.08 6.97 7.41
C LYS A 505 0.88 6.11 7.80
N ARG A 506 -0.27 6.29 7.13
CA ARG A 506 -1.48 5.51 7.43
C ARG A 506 -1.36 4.04 6.99
N LEU A 507 -0.69 3.75 5.87
CA LEU A 507 -0.32 2.39 5.47
C LEU A 507 0.50 1.70 6.57
N ASP A 508 1.49 2.38 7.14
CA ASP A 508 2.26 1.84 8.27
C ASP A 508 1.37 1.60 9.51
N GLU A 509 0.48 2.53 9.86
CA GLU A 509 -0.48 2.33 10.96
C GLU A 509 -1.39 1.11 10.75
N LEU A 510 -1.87 0.87 9.53
CA LEU A 510 -2.71 -0.29 9.19
C LEU A 510 -1.96 -1.63 9.31
N LEU A 511 -0.66 -1.65 8.96
CA LEU A 511 0.19 -2.83 9.11
C LEU A 511 0.48 -3.22 10.57
N HIS A 512 0.19 -2.32 11.52
CA HIS A 512 0.28 -2.57 12.96
C HIS A 512 -1.06 -3.00 13.60
N PHE A 513 -2.11 -3.27 12.80
CA PHE A 513 -3.40 -3.70 13.33
C PHE A 513 -3.31 -5.04 14.10
N ASP A 514 -3.61 -5.00 15.39
CA ASP A 514 -3.50 -6.16 16.30
C ASP A 514 -4.68 -7.14 16.15
N LEU A 515 -4.64 -7.94 15.08
CA LEU A 515 -5.59 -9.03 14.81
C LEU A 515 -5.58 -10.09 15.92
N ALA A 516 -4.42 -10.37 16.53
CA ALA A 516 -4.28 -11.34 17.60
C ALA A 516 -4.98 -10.87 18.90
N GLY A 517 -4.89 -9.59 19.21
CA GLY A 517 -5.64 -8.93 20.28
C GLY A 517 -7.15 -9.08 20.12
N GLN A 518 -7.67 -8.93 18.88
CA GLN A 518 -9.10 -9.13 18.61
C GLN A 518 -9.54 -10.59 18.84
N GLN A 519 -8.74 -11.56 18.38
CA GLN A 519 -8.99 -12.99 18.65
C GLN A 519 -8.96 -13.32 20.14
N LYS A 520 -8.04 -12.69 20.89
CA LYS A 520 -7.93 -12.82 22.34
C LYS A 520 -9.13 -12.21 23.07
N ALA A 521 -9.61 -11.05 22.64
CA ALA A 521 -10.80 -10.40 23.20
C ALA A 521 -12.04 -11.30 23.07
N VAL A 522 -12.28 -11.88 21.89
CA VAL A 522 -13.37 -12.86 21.69
C VAL A 522 -13.19 -14.11 22.56
N SER A 523 -11.95 -14.57 22.73
CA SER A 523 -11.67 -15.75 23.57
C SER A 523 -11.96 -15.48 25.05
N GLN A 524 -11.68 -14.26 25.53
CA GLN A 524 -12.00 -13.80 26.87
C GLN A 524 -13.51 -13.54 27.07
N ALA A 525 -14.21 -13.05 26.04
CA ALA A 525 -15.65 -12.81 26.05
C ALA A 525 -16.46 -14.06 26.48
N ARG A 526 -15.96 -15.27 26.19
CA ARG A 526 -16.58 -16.55 26.58
C ARG A 526 -16.72 -16.77 28.10
N GLN A 527 -16.00 -16.00 28.91
CA GLN A 527 -16.05 -16.06 30.38
C GLN A 527 -16.92 -14.95 30.99
N MET A 528 -17.45 -14.04 30.17
CA MET A 528 -18.27 -12.91 30.59
C MET A 528 -19.77 -13.31 30.68
N ARG A 529 -20.64 -12.36 31.04
CA ARG A 529 -22.10 -12.56 30.91
C ARG A 529 -22.46 -12.81 29.44
N PRO A 530 -23.45 -13.66 29.13
CA PRO A 530 -23.86 -13.93 27.75
C PRO A 530 -24.20 -12.67 26.93
N GLU A 531 -24.78 -11.65 27.56
CA GLU A 531 -25.05 -10.35 26.93
C GLU A 531 -23.78 -9.52 26.69
N ASP A 532 -22.87 -9.43 27.65
CA ASP A 532 -21.60 -8.71 27.49
C ASP A 532 -20.74 -9.39 26.40
N ALA A 533 -20.76 -10.73 26.36
CA ALA A 533 -20.05 -11.54 25.38
C ALA A 533 -20.56 -11.33 23.95
N ASP A 534 -21.89 -11.26 23.79
CA ASP A 534 -22.54 -10.97 22.50
C ASP A 534 -22.15 -9.58 21.99
N HIS A 535 -22.15 -8.57 22.87
CA HIS A 535 -21.72 -7.22 22.55
C HIS A 535 -20.23 -7.13 22.17
N VAL A 536 -19.34 -7.77 22.92
CA VAL A 536 -17.90 -7.80 22.58
C VAL A 536 -17.66 -8.49 21.22
N VAL A 537 -18.37 -9.58 20.93
CA VAL A 537 -18.28 -10.26 19.63
C VAL A 537 -18.77 -9.35 18.50
N ASP A 538 -19.87 -8.61 18.69
CA ASP A 538 -20.36 -7.66 17.70
C ASP A 538 -19.39 -6.51 17.43
N SER A 539 -18.87 -5.87 18.48
CA SER A 539 -17.88 -4.79 18.34
C SER A 539 -16.59 -5.26 17.66
N VAL A 540 -16.15 -6.50 17.90
CA VAL A 540 -15.00 -7.08 17.21
C VAL A 540 -15.33 -7.36 15.73
N ILE A 541 -16.52 -7.87 15.40
CA ILE A 541 -16.94 -8.08 14.00
C ILE A 541 -16.98 -6.74 13.25
N GLU A 542 -17.60 -5.71 13.83
CA GLU A 542 -17.71 -4.37 13.25
C GLU A 542 -16.32 -3.74 13.04
N LEU A 543 -15.42 -3.83 14.03
CA LEU A 543 -14.05 -3.32 13.92
C LEU A 543 -13.26 -4.04 12.82
N LEU A 544 -13.33 -5.37 12.74
CA LEU A 544 -12.65 -6.15 11.72
C LEU A 544 -13.17 -5.84 10.30
N GLN A 545 -14.49 -5.66 10.15
CA GLN A 545 -15.10 -5.27 8.87
C GLN A 545 -14.69 -3.86 8.45
N THR A 546 -14.73 -2.91 9.39
CA THR A 546 -14.31 -1.52 9.16
C THR A 546 -12.84 -1.44 8.76
N GLN A 547 -11.96 -2.17 9.46
CA GLN A 547 -10.54 -2.21 9.13
C GLN A 547 -10.26 -2.92 7.80
N ALA A 548 -10.93 -4.03 7.49
CA ALA A 548 -10.80 -4.66 6.18
C ALA A 548 -11.25 -3.73 5.03
N ALA A 549 -12.27 -2.89 5.24
CA ALA A 549 -12.69 -1.89 4.27
C ALA A 549 -11.67 -0.74 4.13
N GLU A 550 -11.07 -0.29 5.23
CA GLU A 550 -10.00 0.71 5.20
C GLU A 550 -8.74 0.18 4.49
N MET A 551 -8.33 -1.06 4.78
CA MET A 551 -7.24 -1.75 4.09
C MET A 551 -7.52 -1.86 2.58
N GLN A 552 -8.75 -2.20 2.18
CA GLN A 552 -9.14 -2.24 0.77
C GLN A 552 -9.04 -0.86 0.08
N ALA A 553 -9.45 0.21 0.77
CA ALA A 553 -9.33 1.58 0.25
C ALA A 553 -7.86 2.01 0.12
N CYS A 554 -7.03 1.67 1.10
CA CYS A 554 -5.59 1.89 1.08
C CYS A 554 -4.92 1.23 -0.14
N VAL A 555 -5.21 -0.06 -0.39
CA VAL A 555 -4.71 -0.79 -1.56
C VAL A 555 -5.13 -0.10 -2.85
N ALA A 556 -6.43 0.15 -3.05
CA ALA A 556 -6.93 0.76 -4.29
C ALA A 556 -6.34 2.16 -4.56
N VAL A 557 -6.07 2.94 -3.52
CA VAL A 557 -5.48 4.28 -3.63
C VAL A 557 -3.99 4.23 -3.93
N LEU A 558 -3.23 3.36 -3.28
CA LEU A 558 -1.79 3.24 -3.51
C LEU A 558 -1.45 2.34 -4.71
N GLU A 559 -2.43 1.67 -5.31
CA GLU A 559 -2.37 1.07 -6.65
C GLU A 559 -2.70 2.06 -7.78
N GLU A 560 -3.29 3.23 -7.49
CA GLU A 560 -3.57 4.26 -8.50
C GLU A 560 -2.25 4.72 -9.17
N PRO A 561 -2.07 4.54 -10.50
CA PRO A 561 -0.79 4.86 -11.16
C PRO A 561 -0.34 6.29 -10.92
N ARG A 562 -1.26 7.25 -11.00
CA ARG A 562 -1.02 8.68 -10.74
C ARG A 562 -0.47 8.99 -9.34
N ARG A 563 -0.69 8.12 -8.36
CA ARG A 563 -0.09 8.23 -7.01
C ARG A 563 1.21 7.45 -6.90
N ARG A 564 1.31 6.27 -7.52
CA ARG A 564 2.55 5.49 -7.54
C ARG A 564 3.72 6.28 -8.14
N VAL A 565 3.49 7.08 -9.17
CA VAL A 565 4.56 7.84 -9.83
C VAL A 565 5.03 9.08 -9.01
N LEU A 566 4.37 9.39 -7.88
CA LEU A 566 4.90 10.35 -6.90
C LEU A 566 5.94 9.74 -5.93
N LEU A 567 6.03 8.41 -5.86
CA LEU A 567 7.02 7.68 -5.05
C LEU A 567 8.36 7.63 -5.79
N THR A 568 9.48 7.59 -5.05
CA THR A 568 10.77 7.20 -5.63
C THR A 568 10.78 5.70 -5.95
N PRO A 569 11.63 5.20 -6.88
CA PRO A 569 11.67 3.77 -7.21
C PRO A 569 11.86 2.85 -6.00
N ALA A 570 12.71 3.24 -5.05
CA ALA A 570 12.88 2.54 -3.77
C ALA A 570 11.60 2.52 -2.92
N GLN A 571 10.88 3.65 -2.84
CA GLN A 571 9.59 3.73 -2.15
C GLN A 571 8.50 2.93 -2.87
N VAL A 572 8.53 2.79 -4.20
CA VAL A 572 7.54 1.97 -4.92
C VAL A 572 7.67 0.49 -4.52
N ARG A 573 8.90 -0.03 -4.44
CA ARG A 573 9.19 -1.38 -3.95
C ARG A 573 8.69 -1.56 -2.51
N GLU A 574 9.08 -0.66 -1.60
CA GLU A 574 8.66 -0.68 -0.20
C GLU A 574 7.13 -0.65 -0.06
N VAL A 575 6.44 0.20 -0.82
CA VAL A 575 4.98 0.30 -0.82
C VAL A 575 4.35 -0.96 -1.39
N HIS A 576 4.90 -1.55 -2.45
CA HIS A 576 4.39 -2.81 -3.01
C HIS A 576 4.46 -3.96 -1.99
N ASP A 577 5.61 -4.16 -1.34
CA ASP A 577 5.77 -5.17 -0.27
C ASP A 577 4.76 -4.96 0.87
N LYS A 578 4.62 -3.70 1.31
CA LYS A 578 3.63 -3.30 2.33
C LYS A 578 2.19 -3.60 1.89
N LEU A 579 1.84 -3.34 0.63
CA LEU A 579 0.51 -3.62 0.08
C LEU A 579 0.24 -5.12 -0.10
N VAL A 580 1.24 -5.92 -0.46
CA VAL A 580 1.13 -7.39 -0.49
C VAL A 580 0.80 -7.91 0.92
N ARG A 581 1.56 -7.46 1.94
CA ARG A 581 1.29 -7.80 3.35
C ARG A 581 -0.08 -7.31 3.83
N LEU A 582 -0.50 -6.10 3.42
CA LEU A 582 -1.82 -5.54 3.75
C LEU A 582 -2.97 -6.37 3.15
N ASN A 583 -2.81 -6.84 1.91
CA ASN A 583 -3.76 -7.73 1.24
C ASN A 583 -3.95 -9.07 2.00
N ILE A 584 -2.87 -9.62 2.57
CA ILE A 584 -2.94 -10.81 3.44
C ILE A 584 -3.74 -10.48 4.70
N MET A 585 -3.34 -9.44 5.45
CA MET A 585 -4.01 -9.02 6.70
C MET A 585 -5.51 -8.70 6.50
N ARG A 586 -5.87 -8.05 5.38
CA ARG A 586 -7.27 -7.81 4.99
C ARG A 586 -8.04 -9.12 4.88
N SER A 587 -7.45 -10.11 4.22
CA SER A 587 -8.08 -11.41 3.95
C SER A 587 -8.26 -12.21 5.25
N GLU A 588 -7.29 -12.15 6.15
CA GLU A 588 -7.39 -12.73 7.50
C GLU A 588 -8.46 -12.05 8.36
N ALA A 589 -8.53 -10.71 8.35
CA ALA A 589 -9.55 -9.94 9.06
C ALA A 589 -10.97 -10.23 8.55
N GLN A 590 -11.17 -10.30 7.22
CA GLN A 590 -12.43 -10.71 6.60
C GLN A 590 -12.82 -12.15 6.96
N GLY A 591 -11.86 -13.08 6.88
CA GLY A 591 -12.07 -14.48 7.25
C GLY A 591 -12.47 -14.65 8.71
N LEU A 592 -11.80 -13.92 9.62
CA LEU A 592 -12.14 -13.90 11.04
C LEU A 592 -13.51 -13.29 11.28
N ALA A 593 -13.81 -12.11 10.74
CA ALA A 593 -15.11 -11.45 10.91
C ALA A 593 -16.28 -12.34 10.44
N LYS A 594 -16.12 -12.98 9.28
CA LYS A 594 -17.10 -13.95 8.76
C LYS A 594 -17.27 -15.14 9.71
N ALA A 595 -16.18 -15.78 10.12
CA ALA A 595 -16.22 -16.93 11.02
C ALA A 595 -16.80 -16.60 12.40
N LEU A 596 -16.60 -15.37 12.91
CA LEU A 596 -17.20 -14.88 14.14
C LEU A 596 -18.70 -14.66 13.98
N ASN A 597 -19.13 -13.99 12.90
CA ASN A 597 -20.54 -13.74 12.60
C ASN A 597 -21.34 -15.05 12.45
N GLU A 598 -20.82 -16.01 11.68
CA GLU A 598 -21.41 -17.35 11.53
C GLU A 598 -21.52 -18.12 12.85
N ARG A 599 -20.60 -17.87 13.80
CA ARG A 599 -20.55 -18.58 15.09
C ARG A 599 -21.25 -17.83 16.23
N LYS A 600 -21.63 -16.56 16.05
CA LYS A 600 -22.17 -15.67 17.10
C LYS A 600 -23.23 -16.34 17.99
N VAL A 601 -24.28 -16.88 17.39
CA VAL A 601 -25.39 -17.55 18.11
C VAL A 601 -24.89 -18.74 18.93
N SER A 602 -23.95 -19.53 18.39
CA SER A 602 -23.36 -20.66 19.11
C SER A 602 -22.44 -20.21 20.24
N THR A 603 -21.62 -19.17 20.04
CA THR A 603 -20.79 -18.58 21.10
C THR A 603 -21.66 -18.13 22.27
N LYS A 604 -22.78 -17.44 22.00
CA LYS A 604 -23.75 -17.00 23.01
C LYS A 604 -24.36 -18.16 23.79
N ILE A 605 -24.72 -19.25 23.11
CA ILE A 605 -25.19 -20.50 23.72
C ILE A 605 -24.10 -21.12 24.60
N GLU A 606 -22.85 -21.20 24.14
CA GLU A 606 -21.74 -21.73 24.92
C GLU A 606 -21.49 -20.93 26.19
N CYS A 607 -21.51 -19.58 26.12
CA CYS A 607 -21.47 -18.72 27.30
C CYS A 607 -22.59 -19.07 28.30
N MET A 608 -23.84 -19.24 27.84
CA MET A 608 -24.95 -19.62 28.72
C MET A 608 -24.75 -20.98 29.40
N LYS A 609 -24.07 -21.94 28.75
CA LYS A 609 -23.75 -23.26 29.34
C LYS A 609 -22.68 -23.19 30.43
N THR A 610 -21.71 -22.30 30.31
CA THR A 610 -20.55 -22.19 31.22
C THR A 610 -20.70 -21.09 32.28
N TYR A 611 -21.66 -20.19 32.14
CA TYR A 611 -21.81 -19.03 33.02
C TYR A 611 -22.17 -19.42 34.46
N GLY A 612 -21.36 -18.97 35.43
CA GLY A 612 -21.44 -19.37 36.84
C GLY A 612 -22.71 -18.93 37.60
N PHE A 613 -23.51 -18.04 37.03
CA PHE A 613 -24.74 -17.50 37.65
C PHE A 613 -25.99 -17.85 36.81
N PRO A 614 -26.48 -19.09 36.86
CA PRO A 614 -27.64 -19.51 36.07
C PRO A 614 -28.91 -18.73 36.43
N SER A 615 -29.79 -18.54 35.45
CA SER A 615 -31.05 -17.80 35.57
C SER A 615 -32.13 -18.43 34.70
N GLN A 616 -33.42 -18.24 35.03
CA GLN A 616 -34.53 -18.78 34.24
C GLN A 616 -34.42 -18.43 32.75
N LYS A 617 -34.14 -17.16 32.43
CA LYS A 617 -33.92 -16.66 31.06
C LYS A 617 -32.91 -17.50 30.27
N TYR A 618 -31.79 -17.88 30.88
CA TYR A 618 -30.76 -18.69 30.20
C TYR A 618 -31.19 -20.14 30.06
N LEU A 619 -31.82 -20.72 31.09
CA LEU A 619 -32.33 -22.09 31.02
C LEU A 619 -33.41 -22.24 29.94
N GLU A 620 -34.34 -21.28 29.82
CA GLU A 620 -35.36 -21.23 28.77
C GLU A 620 -34.75 -21.22 27.36
N HIS A 621 -33.74 -20.36 27.12
CA HIS A 621 -33.01 -20.34 25.85
C HIS A 621 -32.31 -21.68 25.55
N LEU A 622 -31.62 -22.25 26.54
CA LEU A 622 -30.91 -23.52 26.36
C LEU A 622 -31.87 -24.71 26.14
N LEU A 623 -33.04 -24.72 26.78
CA LEU A 623 -34.08 -25.73 26.56
C LEU A 623 -34.69 -25.58 25.16
N ALA A 624 -35.04 -24.36 24.74
CA ALA A 624 -35.57 -24.08 23.41
C ALA A 624 -34.58 -24.47 22.30
N ALA A 625 -33.28 -24.23 22.52
CA ALA A 625 -32.21 -24.68 21.62
C ALA A 625 -31.93 -26.20 21.68
N LYS A 626 -32.58 -26.95 22.57
CA LYS A 626 -32.30 -28.38 22.87
C LYS A 626 -30.84 -28.62 23.30
N GLU A 627 -30.23 -27.64 23.96
CA GLU A 627 -28.83 -27.61 24.43
C GLU A 627 -28.69 -27.94 25.93
N LEU A 628 -29.82 -28.09 26.62
CA LEU A 628 -29.94 -28.48 28.02
C LEU A 628 -31.06 -29.50 28.16
N ALA A 629 -30.86 -30.50 29.03
CA ALA A 629 -31.91 -31.45 29.41
C ALA A 629 -31.82 -31.76 30.91
N PRO A 630 -32.95 -32.08 31.58
CA PRO A 630 -32.91 -32.81 32.84
C PRO A 630 -32.22 -34.15 32.64
N ALA A 631 -31.25 -34.47 33.49
CA ALA A 631 -30.53 -35.74 33.45
C ALA A 631 -31.18 -36.83 34.30
N ASP A 632 -31.83 -36.44 35.39
CA ASP A 632 -32.38 -37.33 36.42
C ASP A 632 -33.82 -36.94 36.77
N LEU A 633 -34.60 -37.89 37.28
CA LEU A 633 -35.87 -37.62 37.98
C LEU A 633 -35.62 -36.79 39.26
N PRO A 634 -36.62 -36.04 39.76
CA PRO A 634 -36.48 -35.26 40.99
C PRO A 634 -36.20 -36.16 42.18
N ARG A 635 -35.22 -35.80 43.00
CA ARG A 635 -34.85 -36.55 44.21
C ARG A 635 -35.14 -35.71 45.46
N ALA A 636 -35.92 -36.25 46.39
CA ALA A 636 -36.07 -35.67 47.72
C ALA A 636 -34.76 -35.76 48.51
N LEU A 637 -34.31 -34.65 49.11
CA LEU A 637 -33.03 -34.60 49.82
C LEU A 637 -33.06 -35.14 51.26
N LYS A 638 -34.24 -35.49 51.79
CA LYS A 638 -34.42 -35.98 53.18
C LYS A 638 -35.34 -37.23 53.25
N GLY A 639 -35.35 -38.04 52.18
CA GLY A 639 -36.32 -39.13 52.01
C GLY A 639 -37.68 -38.64 51.52
N GLU A 640 -38.57 -39.58 51.19
CA GLU A 640 -39.95 -39.32 50.79
C GLU A 640 -40.95 -39.74 51.88
N PRO A 641 -42.08 -39.02 52.06
CA PRO A 641 -42.42 -37.75 51.42
C PRO A 641 -41.54 -36.59 51.91
N GLY A 642 -41.10 -35.72 50.99
CA GLY A 642 -40.12 -34.66 51.23
C GLY A 642 -40.65 -33.26 50.93
N ALA A 643 -39.99 -32.24 51.50
CA ALA A 643 -40.31 -30.82 51.25
C ALA A 643 -39.23 -30.06 50.48
N LEU A 644 -38.16 -30.75 50.08
CA LEU A 644 -37.04 -30.21 49.31
C LEU A 644 -36.51 -31.25 48.31
N PHE A 645 -36.57 -30.90 47.03
CA PHE A 645 -36.18 -31.74 45.91
C PHE A 645 -35.06 -31.11 45.10
N GLU A 646 -34.24 -31.95 44.50
CA GLU A 646 -33.15 -31.56 43.61
C GLU A 646 -33.31 -32.23 42.23
N ILE A 647 -33.15 -31.45 41.16
CA ILE A 647 -33.14 -31.91 39.77
C ILE A 647 -31.80 -31.52 39.15
N LYS A 648 -31.12 -32.48 38.52
CA LYS A 648 -29.88 -32.24 37.77
C LYS A 648 -30.22 -31.81 36.34
N LEU A 649 -29.76 -30.65 35.92
CA LEU A 649 -29.77 -30.22 34.51
C LEU A 649 -28.36 -30.38 33.95
N GLN A 650 -28.23 -31.11 32.83
CA GLN A 650 -26.94 -31.35 32.18
C GLN A 650 -26.93 -30.64 30.82
N PRO A 651 -26.11 -29.59 30.65
CA PRO A 651 -25.86 -29.03 29.33
C PRO A 651 -25.18 -30.06 28.42
N LYS A 652 -25.51 -30.02 27.12
CA LYS A 652 -24.75 -30.74 26.09
C LYS A 652 -23.30 -30.24 26.01
N ALA A 653 -22.41 -31.10 25.51
CA ALA A 653 -21.02 -30.76 25.21
C ALA A 653 -20.87 -29.41 24.48
N LEU A 654 -19.77 -28.73 24.75
CA LEU A 654 -19.29 -27.60 23.96
C LEU A 654 -18.74 -28.09 22.61
N ARG A 655 -18.53 -27.19 21.65
CA ARG A 655 -17.97 -27.51 20.32
C ARG A 655 -16.58 -28.13 20.36
N ASN A 656 -15.82 -27.93 21.44
CA ASN A 656 -14.52 -28.59 21.67
C ASN A 656 -14.65 -29.98 22.33
N GLY A 657 -15.86 -30.52 22.47
CA GLY A 657 -16.15 -31.80 23.11
C GLY A 657 -16.18 -31.78 24.64
N ALA A 658 -15.78 -30.67 25.29
CA ALA A 658 -15.79 -30.58 26.75
C ALA A 658 -17.23 -30.56 27.29
N MET A 659 -17.50 -31.34 28.34
CA MET A 659 -18.78 -31.37 29.02
C MET A 659 -18.88 -30.23 30.06
N PRO A 660 -19.87 -29.33 29.97
CA PRO A 660 -20.09 -28.31 30.99
C PRO A 660 -20.52 -28.90 32.33
N SER A 661 -20.15 -28.22 33.42
CA SER A 661 -20.64 -28.50 34.76
C SER A 661 -22.19 -28.50 34.81
N PRO A 662 -22.82 -29.44 35.53
CA PRO A 662 -24.27 -29.48 35.65
C PRO A 662 -24.80 -28.27 36.46
N MET A 663 -26.07 -27.96 36.25
CA MET A 663 -26.81 -26.97 37.03
C MET A 663 -27.84 -27.70 37.90
N TRP A 664 -28.12 -27.18 39.08
CA TRP A 664 -28.94 -27.86 40.08
C TRP A 664 -30.16 -27.01 40.41
N VAL A 665 -31.35 -27.53 40.11
CA VAL A 665 -32.63 -26.90 40.46
C VAL A 665 -33.08 -27.43 41.81
N HIS A 666 -33.36 -26.52 42.74
CA HIS A 666 -33.87 -26.78 44.08
C HIS A 666 -35.32 -26.31 44.18
N VAL A 667 -36.22 -27.27 44.45
CA VAL A 667 -37.67 -27.05 44.60
C VAL A 667 -38.05 -27.25 46.06
N HIS A 668 -38.61 -26.21 46.67
CA HIS A 668 -39.14 -26.24 48.04
C HIS A 668 -40.67 -26.19 48.01
N THR A 669 -41.33 -27.10 48.72
CA THR A 669 -42.79 -27.12 48.90
C THR A 669 -43.16 -26.72 50.33
N LYS A 670 -44.37 -26.19 50.52
CA LYS A 670 -44.88 -25.79 51.85
C LYS A 670 -45.23 -26.99 52.75
N ARG A 671 -45.50 -28.15 52.14
CA ARG A 671 -45.84 -29.42 52.79
C ARG A 671 -45.01 -30.57 52.20
N PRO A 672 -44.76 -31.66 52.94
CA PRO A 672 -44.15 -32.86 52.38
C PRO A 672 -45.01 -33.48 51.28
N VAL A 673 -44.38 -33.94 50.20
CA VAL A 673 -45.01 -34.56 49.01
C VAL A 673 -44.11 -35.67 48.45
N HIS A 674 -44.60 -36.46 47.51
CA HIS A 674 -43.77 -37.37 46.71
C HIS A 674 -43.27 -36.68 45.44
N ALA A 675 -42.09 -37.07 44.91
CA ALA A 675 -41.50 -36.44 43.72
C ALA A 675 -42.42 -36.46 42.49
N GLY A 676 -43.19 -37.53 42.30
CA GLY A 676 -44.17 -37.64 41.22
C GLY A 676 -45.32 -36.62 41.30
N GLN A 677 -45.63 -36.09 42.49
CA GLN A 677 -46.70 -35.10 42.69
C GLN A 677 -46.26 -33.69 42.28
N LEU A 678 -44.96 -33.40 42.17
CA LEU A 678 -44.44 -32.06 41.92
C LEU A 678 -44.96 -31.41 40.62
N ALA A 679 -45.25 -32.22 39.59
CA ALA A 679 -45.78 -31.72 38.32
C ALA A 679 -47.24 -31.24 38.43
N THR A 680 -48.00 -31.74 39.41
CA THR A 680 -49.45 -31.54 39.55
C THR A 680 -49.83 -30.66 40.76
N LEU A 681 -48.87 -30.21 41.58
CA LEU A 681 -49.13 -29.27 42.68
C LEU A 681 -49.58 -27.91 42.16
N ASP A 682 -50.38 -27.17 42.92
CA ASP A 682 -50.68 -25.75 42.62
C ASP A 682 -49.44 -24.87 42.80
N ASP A 683 -49.33 -23.78 42.03
CA ASP A 683 -48.23 -22.81 42.16
C ASP A 683 -48.13 -22.24 43.59
N ALA A 684 -49.25 -22.17 44.30
CA ALA A 684 -49.34 -21.72 45.69
C ALA A 684 -48.73 -22.72 46.70
N ASP A 685 -48.55 -23.99 46.37
CA ASP A 685 -47.94 -25.01 47.24
C ASP A 685 -46.40 -24.96 47.24
N PHE A 686 -45.80 -24.22 46.31
CA PHE A 686 -44.36 -23.99 46.25
C PHE A 686 -43.96 -22.88 47.23
N ALA A 687 -42.94 -23.14 48.04
CA ALA A 687 -42.34 -22.16 48.94
C ALA A 687 -41.23 -21.35 48.23
N ALA A 688 -40.40 -22.02 47.42
CA ALA A 688 -39.37 -21.40 46.59
C ALA A 688 -38.88 -22.35 45.49
N CYS A 689 -38.53 -21.81 44.33
CA CYS A 689 -37.81 -22.52 43.28
C CYS A 689 -36.58 -21.71 42.87
N HIS A 690 -35.41 -22.34 42.79
CA HIS A 690 -34.19 -21.67 42.35
C HIS A 690 -33.18 -22.63 41.70
N VAL A 691 -32.25 -22.08 40.91
CA VAL A 691 -31.11 -22.79 40.31
C VAL A 691 -29.78 -22.33 40.90
N LYS A 692 -28.83 -23.26 41.02
CA LYS A 692 -27.42 -23.03 41.38
C LYS A 692 -26.48 -23.68 40.37
N SER A 693 -25.24 -23.17 40.28
CA SER A 693 -24.15 -23.86 39.59
C SER A 693 -23.69 -25.09 40.38
N ASN A 694 -22.93 -26.00 39.74
CA ASN A 694 -22.35 -27.16 40.43
C ASN A 694 -21.46 -26.78 41.62
N GLU A 695 -20.69 -25.71 41.49
CA GLU A 695 -19.78 -25.18 42.52
C GLU A 695 -20.53 -24.68 43.75
N GLN A 696 -21.75 -24.17 43.58
CA GLN A 696 -22.60 -23.66 44.66
C GLN A 696 -23.57 -24.71 45.23
N ARG A 697 -23.54 -25.94 44.71
CA ARG A 697 -24.36 -27.05 45.20
C ARG A 697 -24.02 -27.35 46.67
N GLY A 698 -25.04 -27.59 47.48
CA GLY A 698 -24.86 -27.85 48.92
C GLY A 698 -24.62 -26.60 49.79
N PHE A 699 -24.22 -25.45 49.22
CA PHE A 699 -24.10 -24.22 50.00
C PHE A 699 -25.49 -23.72 50.42
N ASN A 700 -25.72 -23.72 51.74
CA ASN A 700 -26.96 -23.33 52.39
C ASN A 700 -26.73 -22.09 53.29
N GLN A 701 -27.77 -21.63 54.01
CA GLN A 701 -27.64 -20.46 54.88
C GLN A 701 -26.64 -20.69 56.03
N GLN A 702 -26.58 -21.90 56.60
CA GLN A 702 -25.63 -22.24 57.67
C GLN A 702 -24.19 -22.14 57.18
N TRP A 703 -23.89 -22.59 55.96
CA TRP A 703 -22.58 -22.45 55.32
C TRP A 703 -22.19 -20.98 55.12
N GLN A 704 -23.13 -20.13 54.69
CA GLN A 704 -22.90 -18.69 54.56
C GLN A 704 -22.61 -18.03 55.92
N ASN A 705 -23.42 -18.37 56.94
CA ASN A 705 -23.25 -17.87 58.30
C ASN A 705 -21.88 -18.30 58.90
N ALA A 706 -21.47 -19.55 58.68
CA ALA A 706 -20.16 -20.05 59.11
C ALA A 706 -18.98 -19.36 58.39
N ARG A 707 -19.13 -19.05 57.10
CA ARG A 707 -18.13 -18.25 56.35
C ARG A 707 -18.01 -16.82 56.87
N ALA A 708 -19.13 -16.16 57.13
CA ALA A 708 -19.15 -14.82 57.72
C ALA A 708 -18.53 -14.80 59.13
N ALA A 709 -18.81 -15.82 59.96
CA ALA A 709 -18.20 -15.95 61.29
C ALA A 709 -16.67 -16.15 61.26
N MET A 710 -16.10 -16.60 60.14
CA MET A 710 -14.64 -16.71 59.93
C MET A 710 -13.99 -15.43 59.36
N GLY A 711 -14.69 -14.29 59.38
CA GLY A 711 -14.14 -12.99 58.94
C GLY A 711 -13.87 -12.90 57.43
N ARG A 712 -14.34 -13.85 56.62
CA ARG A 712 -14.31 -13.74 55.15
C ARG A 712 -15.56 -12.99 54.71
N GLU A 713 -15.37 -11.88 53.99
CA GLU A 713 -16.45 -10.99 53.54
C GLU A 713 -17.60 -11.76 52.85
N ASN A 714 -18.80 -11.20 52.97
CA ASN A 714 -20.10 -11.79 52.62
C ASN A 714 -20.09 -12.61 51.32
N VAL A 715 -19.84 -13.93 51.42
CA VAL A 715 -19.90 -14.84 50.28
C VAL A 715 -21.36 -15.09 49.93
N ILE A 716 -21.90 -14.28 49.01
CA ILE A 716 -23.27 -14.40 48.51
C ILE A 716 -23.37 -15.63 47.60
N VAL A 717 -24.09 -16.65 48.07
CA VAL A 717 -24.49 -17.79 47.23
C VAL A 717 -25.59 -17.32 46.28
N HIS A 718 -25.30 -17.34 44.98
CA HIS A 718 -26.29 -17.05 43.96
C HIS A 718 -27.41 -18.09 43.97
N ARG A 719 -28.64 -17.62 43.79
CA ARG A 719 -29.85 -18.43 43.76
C ARG A 719 -30.73 -17.86 42.65
N GLY A 720 -30.54 -18.35 41.42
CA GLY A 720 -31.33 -17.88 40.27
C GLY A 720 -32.79 -18.24 40.47
N LYS A 721 -33.65 -17.25 40.76
CA LYS A 721 -35.09 -17.48 41.01
C LYS A 721 -35.74 -18.11 39.77
N LEU A 722 -36.55 -19.13 40.00
CA LEU A 722 -37.39 -19.78 38.98
C LEU A 722 -38.87 -19.65 39.36
N THR A 723 -39.76 -19.60 38.38
CA THR A 723 -41.20 -19.74 38.63
C THR A 723 -41.58 -21.21 38.88
N PRO A 724 -42.63 -21.48 39.68
CA PRO A 724 -43.17 -22.84 39.82
C PRO A 724 -43.59 -23.44 38.47
N ALA A 725 -44.24 -22.65 37.60
CA ALA A 725 -44.57 -23.04 36.23
C ALA A 725 -43.36 -23.51 35.40
N PHE A 726 -42.20 -22.83 35.49
CA PHE A 726 -40.98 -23.26 34.82
C PHE A 726 -40.41 -24.56 35.41
N CYS A 727 -40.48 -24.74 36.73
CA CYS A 727 -40.11 -26.00 37.36
C CYS A 727 -41.03 -27.16 36.91
N LYS A 728 -42.34 -26.92 36.78
CA LYS A 728 -43.29 -27.92 36.26
C LYS A 728 -43.00 -28.32 34.82
N SER A 729 -42.65 -27.38 33.93
CA SER A 729 -42.34 -27.69 32.53
C SER A 729 -41.07 -28.54 32.37
N LEU A 730 -40.06 -28.34 33.24
CA LEU A 730 -38.92 -29.25 33.36
C LEU A 730 -39.38 -30.67 33.72
N LEU A 731 -40.29 -30.82 34.69
CA LEU A 731 -40.80 -32.10 35.16
C LEU A 731 -41.60 -32.86 34.08
N THR A 732 -42.50 -32.19 33.37
CA THR A 732 -43.26 -32.81 32.28
C THR A 732 -42.33 -33.28 31.15
N THR A 733 -41.23 -32.55 30.90
CA THR A 733 -40.21 -32.95 29.92
C THR A 733 -39.50 -34.26 30.29
N VAL A 734 -39.28 -34.53 31.59
CA VAL A 734 -38.70 -35.81 32.05
C VAL A 734 -39.63 -36.98 31.78
N HIS A 735 -40.93 -36.82 32.07
CA HIS A 735 -41.90 -37.91 31.94
C HIS A 735 -42.15 -38.31 30.48
N SER A 736 -42.06 -37.38 29.53
CA SER A 736 -42.19 -37.67 28.09
C SER A 736 -41.00 -38.42 27.48
N GLY A 737 -39.84 -38.45 28.16
CA GLY A 737 -38.60 -39.07 27.67
C GLY A 737 -38.34 -40.49 28.19
N ILE A 738 -39.15 -40.98 29.13
CA ILE A 738 -38.97 -42.28 29.77
C ILE A 738 -40.06 -43.23 29.23
N SER A 739 -39.66 -44.30 28.53
CA SER A 739 -40.58 -45.36 28.12
C SER A 739 -41.32 -45.93 29.34
N PRO A 740 -42.66 -46.12 29.29
CA PRO A 740 -43.45 -46.53 30.45
C PRO A 740 -42.97 -47.83 31.10
N TYR A 741 -42.25 -48.68 30.37
CA TYR A 741 -41.62 -49.90 30.89
C TYR A 741 -40.64 -49.66 32.06
N ARG A 742 -39.95 -48.51 32.13
CA ARG A 742 -38.99 -48.24 33.23
C ARG A 742 -39.63 -47.79 34.54
N PHE A 743 -40.85 -47.23 34.51
CA PHE A 743 -41.57 -46.89 35.74
C PHE A 743 -42.04 -48.16 36.46
N ALA A 744 -42.56 -49.14 35.70
CA ALA A 744 -43.01 -50.43 36.24
C ALA A 744 -41.88 -51.21 36.96
N GLU A 745 -40.65 -51.25 36.42
CA GLU A 745 -39.52 -51.92 37.09
C GLU A 745 -39.07 -51.22 38.37
N ALA A 746 -39.25 -49.91 38.49
CA ALA A 746 -38.87 -49.15 39.68
C ALA A 746 -39.89 -49.34 40.82
N GLU A 747 -41.18 -49.36 40.49
CA GLU A 747 -42.24 -49.70 41.45
C GLU A 747 -42.12 -51.16 41.92
N ASP A 748 -41.96 -52.12 41.00
CA ASP A 748 -41.87 -53.55 41.32
C ASP A 748 -40.63 -53.89 42.19
N ARG A 749 -39.50 -53.19 42.02
CA ARG A 749 -38.34 -53.32 42.93
C ARG A 749 -38.59 -52.70 44.30
N SER A 750 -39.33 -51.59 44.38
CA SER A 750 -39.69 -50.96 45.65
C SER A 750 -40.69 -51.85 46.44
N SER A 751 -41.68 -52.40 45.76
CA SER A 751 -42.65 -53.35 46.33
C SER A 751 -42.00 -54.65 46.81
N LYS A 752 -41.01 -55.17 46.08
CA LYS A 752 -40.26 -56.38 46.50
C LYS A 752 -39.31 -56.13 47.67
N ALA A 753 -38.72 -54.94 47.78
CA ALA A 753 -37.93 -54.57 48.97
C ALA A 753 -38.81 -54.53 50.23
N ALA A 754 -40.04 -54.01 50.13
CA ALA A 754 -41.00 -53.96 51.23
C ALA A 754 -41.60 -55.33 51.65
N GLN A 755 -41.33 -56.40 50.90
CA GLN A 755 -41.77 -57.78 51.21
C GLN A 755 -40.66 -58.68 51.78
N HIS A 756 -39.50 -58.12 52.14
CA HIS A 756 -38.40 -58.84 52.81
C HIS A 756 -38.01 -58.26 54.18
N GLU A 757 -38.82 -57.36 54.74
CA GLU A 757 -38.75 -56.92 56.15
C GLU A 757 -40.09 -57.16 56.87
N ILE A 758 -40.49 -58.43 57.01
CA ILE A 758 -41.45 -58.94 58.02
C ILE A 758 -40.84 -60.20 58.64
#